data_AF-A0A971E511-F1
#
_entry.id   AF-A0A971E511-F1
#
_cell.length_a   1.000
_cell.length_b   1.000
_cell.length_c   1.000
_cell.angle_alpha   90.00
_cell.angle_beta   90.00
_cell.angle_gamma   90.00
#
_symmetry.space_group_name_H-M   'P 1'
#
loop_
_entity.id
_entity.type
_entity.pdbx_description
1 polymer ?
#
loop_
_entity_poly.entity_id
_entity_poly.type
_entity_poly.pdbx_seq_one_letter_code
_entity_poly.pdbx_strand_id
1 'polypeptide(L)'
;DIIVDSTGNVTVAGAVAATAGNVLLQAGGDIAIAESVAAPGEVTLTAGGSIIETGDGRIENAALLSTQSSGGQTLTAANTVRGFLATNTGGGNIELVNTADLAIAGISQEAGDIIVDNTGNVTVAGSVVTAGGDILMQVAQDITIADSITTASNVSLTAGGSIMQTGEGRIKNAALLSTQSSSGQALTGANTVKAIDAVNTGTGDIEFANAEALTVARVVQNAGDVIIISTGDLDVAGPISIAVSGSVELRAVGNLTVDASTEAGDGGDITLEASGDESDAILNASLAGNGDISMTAGRDISIGERIGTVGAVELVAGGQIFETGSGRIEAAELVASSGSGQTLLSANTIRSFTSVNTGAGDIVLNNTAGVLDLESISQAGGGVVVFNDGDLRVHRIMAPAGKVRLRATGSILAATGSAFRVDDGGATNVQAMDIELTAVAGSIGDSASRLFVTASGDTTAWAARDVRLGVRNGNLSSQSIISEAGSIDLVVGDGSVGIKDLRAAGSIDIEALHSALIEQVTAVSLDLALTGIGSSLSVVRASVREYVEASADSIVFLELAHTGTEPLGLSITGGSRSMADTVAVYATSDAGIAFDRLVADLSFIDARVDDLLFRQVIVGRQAEMRNRYRKVIADNVAQKLFACDVQLYPGSDPFYLFMIADGKTMTDALVFNYSQDYIAEGYAGSGNTLVETAEAILEAAGHQPTWVVDYYEQAVMTSLSAGRTNVILYIPSSPSIGITESDADETEETDEGGDTTHE
;
A
#
# COMPACT_ATOMS: atom_id res chain seq x y z
N ASP A 1 -43.99 -8.43 -72.17
CA ASP A 1 -44.06 -7.11 -71.52
C ASP A 1 -45.45 -6.51 -71.69
N ILE A 2 -45.94 -5.82 -70.66
CA ILE A 2 -47.17 -5.01 -70.69
C ILE A 2 -46.74 -3.55 -70.50
N ILE A 3 -47.16 -2.65 -71.40
CA ILE A 3 -46.75 -1.24 -71.37
C ILE A 3 -48.00 -0.35 -71.42
N VAL A 4 -48.11 0.59 -70.48
CA VAL A 4 -49.12 1.65 -70.45
C VAL A 4 -48.40 2.99 -70.31
N ASP A 5 -48.72 3.95 -71.17
CA ASP A 5 -48.15 5.30 -71.16
C ASP A 5 -49.29 6.33 -71.30
N SER A 6 -49.37 7.28 -70.36
CA SER A 6 -50.40 8.31 -70.26
C SER A 6 -49.79 9.63 -69.79
N THR A 7 -50.25 10.75 -70.35
CA THR A 7 -49.89 12.09 -69.86
C THR A 7 -50.71 12.52 -68.64
N GLY A 8 -51.77 11.79 -68.30
CA GLY A 8 -52.61 12.01 -67.12
C GLY A 8 -52.42 10.91 -66.08
N ASN A 9 -53.46 10.62 -65.30
CA ASN A 9 -53.45 9.54 -64.32
C ASN A 9 -53.55 8.16 -65.01
N VAL A 10 -53.03 7.13 -64.37
CA VAL A 10 -53.23 5.72 -64.72
C VAL A 10 -53.91 5.02 -63.55
N THR A 11 -54.97 4.25 -63.82
CA THR A 11 -55.65 3.42 -62.82
C THR A 11 -55.71 1.98 -63.28
N VAL A 12 -55.13 1.07 -62.50
CA VAL A 12 -55.25 -0.39 -62.71
C VAL A 12 -56.53 -0.86 -62.04
N ALA A 13 -57.64 -0.79 -62.77
CA ALA A 13 -58.98 -1.16 -62.27
C ALA A 13 -59.33 -2.66 -62.42
N GLY A 14 -58.41 -3.46 -62.98
CA GLY A 14 -58.55 -4.90 -63.17
C GLY A 14 -57.18 -5.56 -63.10
N ALA A 15 -57.13 -6.84 -62.73
CA ALA A 15 -55.86 -7.54 -62.57
C ALA A 15 -55.02 -7.53 -63.87
N VAL A 16 -53.75 -7.14 -63.74
CA VAL A 16 -52.74 -7.13 -64.81
C VAL A 16 -51.74 -8.23 -64.51
N ALA A 17 -51.68 -9.27 -65.33
CA ALA A 17 -50.74 -10.37 -65.14
C ALA A 17 -49.92 -10.63 -66.40
N ALA A 18 -48.60 -10.44 -66.30
CA ALA A 18 -47.66 -10.88 -67.31
C ALA A 18 -47.27 -12.35 -67.03
N THR A 19 -47.51 -13.25 -67.98
CA THR A 19 -47.09 -14.67 -67.84
C THR A 19 -45.57 -14.85 -68.03
N ALA A 20 -44.91 -13.88 -68.65
CA ALA A 20 -43.46 -13.74 -68.78
C ALA A 20 -43.11 -12.27 -69.07
N GLY A 21 -41.92 -11.83 -68.66
CA GLY A 21 -41.42 -10.47 -68.91
C GLY A 21 -41.90 -9.43 -67.89
N ASN A 22 -41.85 -8.16 -68.30
CA ASN A 22 -41.99 -6.99 -67.44
C ASN A 22 -43.37 -6.32 -67.53
N VAL A 23 -43.72 -5.49 -66.56
CA VAL A 23 -44.86 -4.54 -66.62
C VAL A 23 -44.31 -3.12 -66.46
N LEU A 24 -44.69 -2.20 -67.35
CA LEU A 24 -44.32 -0.79 -67.33
C LEU A 24 -45.57 0.08 -67.33
N LEU A 25 -45.77 0.87 -66.29
CA LEU A 25 -46.84 1.86 -66.18
C LEU A 25 -46.23 3.26 -66.06
N GLN A 26 -46.58 4.16 -66.97
CA GLN A 26 -46.12 5.54 -66.99
C GLN A 26 -47.31 6.49 -67.02
N ALA A 27 -47.32 7.46 -66.09
CA ALA A 27 -48.35 8.46 -65.89
C ALA A 27 -47.72 9.84 -65.70
N GLY A 28 -48.24 10.86 -66.39
CA GLY A 28 -47.89 12.25 -66.09
C GLY A 28 -48.51 12.77 -64.78
N GLY A 29 -49.57 12.11 -64.31
CA GLY A 29 -50.18 12.32 -63.00
C GLY A 29 -49.95 11.13 -62.06
N ASP A 30 -50.98 10.74 -61.31
CA ASP A 30 -50.91 9.64 -60.34
C ASP A 30 -51.00 8.26 -61.01
N ILE A 31 -50.38 7.25 -60.38
CA ILE A 31 -50.66 5.83 -60.64
C ILE A 31 -51.44 5.28 -59.44
N ALA A 32 -52.68 4.84 -59.68
CA ALA A 32 -53.49 4.14 -58.70
C ALA A 32 -53.63 2.65 -59.07
N ILE A 33 -53.26 1.77 -58.16
CA ILE A 33 -53.39 0.32 -58.32
C ILE A 33 -54.60 -0.11 -57.51
N ALA A 34 -55.71 -0.47 -58.17
CA ALA A 34 -56.94 -0.90 -57.50
C ALA A 34 -57.09 -2.44 -57.45
N GLU A 35 -56.34 -3.14 -58.29
CA GLU A 35 -56.33 -4.60 -58.48
C GLU A 35 -54.90 -5.09 -58.72
N SER A 36 -54.65 -6.41 -58.66
CA SER A 36 -53.28 -6.93 -58.65
C SER A 36 -52.48 -6.66 -59.95
N VAL A 37 -51.18 -6.39 -59.79
CA VAL A 37 -50.20 -6.31 -60.88
C VAL A 37 -49.13 -7.38 -60.66
N ALA A 38 -49.15 -8.42 -61.48
CA ALA A 38 -48.26 -9.56 -61.37
C ALA A 38 -47.28 -9.64 -62.55
N ALA A 39 -46.00 -9.82 -62.28
CA ALA A 39 -44.99 -10.08 -63.31
C ALA A 39 -43.82 -10.89 -62.71
N PRO A 40 -43.28 -11.91 -63.40
CA PRO A 40 -42.07 -12.60 -62.93
C PRO A 40 -40.78 -11.79 -63.15
N GLY A 41 -40.82 -10.75 -64.00
CA GLY A 41 -39.73 -9.83 -64.28
C GLY A 41 -39.81 -8.55 -63.45
N GLU A 42 -39.43 -7.43 -64.04
CA GLU A 42 -39.50 -6.11 -63.42
C GLU A 42 -40.92 -5.51 -63.56
N VAL A 43 -41.40 -4.85 -62.51
CA VAL A 43 -42.54 -3.94 -62.55
C VAL A 43 -42.00 -2.52 -62.40
N THR A 44 -42.16 -1.69 -63.43
CA THR A 44 -41.71 -0.29 -63.45
C THR A 44 -42.92 0.65 -63.40
N LEU A 45 -42.97 1.53 -62.41
CA LEU A 45 -44.03 2.51 -62.19
C LEU A 45 -43.44 3.92 -62.20
N THR A 46 -43.81 4.75 -63.16
CA THR A 46 -43.33 6.14 -63.27
C THR A 46 -44.51 7.10 -63.23
N ALA A 47 -44.70 7.80 -62.12
CA ALA A 47 -45.75 8.79 -61.91
C ALA A 47 -45.17 10.21 -61.84
N GLY A 48 -45.80 11.17 -62.51
CA GLY A 48 -45.56 12.58 -62.25
C GLY A 48 -46.17 13.03 -60.92
N GLY A 49 -47.15 12.31 -60.39
CA GLY A 49 -47.76 12.51 -59.07
C GLY A 49 -47.36 11.41 -58.07
N SER A 50 -48.34 10.85 -57.36
CA SER A 50 -48.15 9.76 -56.38
C SER A 50 -48.34 8.37 -57.00
N ILE A 51 -47.74 7.34 -56.39
CA ILE A 51 -48.03 5.93 -56.68
C ILE A 51 -48.76 5.35 -55.47
N ILE A 52 -49.99 4.86 -55.64
CA ILE A 52 -50.86 4.49 -54.52
C ILE A 52 -51.55 3.16 -54.78
N GLU A 53 -51.51 2.26 -53.80
CA GLU A 53 -52.38 1.09 -53.73
C GLU A 53 -53.73 1.46 -53.10
N THR A 54 -54.80 0.98 -53.72
CA THR A 54 -56.19 1.20 -53.32
C THR A 54 -56.96 -0.11 -53.41
N GLY A 55 -58.03 -0.29 -52.64
CA GLY A 55 -58.83 -1.52 -52.71
C GLY A 55 -58.00 -2.78 -52.48
N ASP A 56 -58.06 -3.74 -53.40
CA ASP A 56 -57.32 -5.01 -53.37
C ASP A 56 -55.99 -4.95 -54.16
N GLY A 57 -55.59 -3.75 -54.58
CA GLY A 57 -54.38 -3.49 -55.36
C GLY A 57 -53.11 -3.89 -54.64
N ARG A 58 -52.25 -4.64 -55.33
CA ARG A 58 -50.93 -5.09 -54.86
C ARG A 58 -50.03 -5.51 -56.01
N ILE A 59 -48.73 -5.46 -55.81
CA ILE A 59 -47.71 -6.00 -56.70
C ILE A 59 -47.35 -7.44 -56.32
N GLU A 60 -47.43 -8.36 -57.28
CA GLU A 60 -47.21 -9.79 -57.05
C GLU A 60 -46.04 -10.38 -57.85
N ASN A 61 -45.21 -11.18 -57.20
CA ASN A 61 -44.14 -12.01 -57.78
C ASN A 61 -43.06 -11.26 -58.58
N ALA A 62 -42.99 -9.93 -58.46
CA ALA A 62 -42.00 -9.13 -59.18
C ALA A 62 -40.58 -9.44 -58.70
N ALA A 63 -39.68 -9.72 -59.64
CA ALA A 63 -38.26 -9.86 -59.34
C ALA A 63 -37.67 -8.53 -58.85
N LEU A 64 -38.14 -7.41 -59.41
CA LEU A 64 -37.80 -6.05 -59.01
C LEU A 64 -39.03 -5.16 -59.20
N LEU A 65 -39.34 -4.34 -58.19
CA LEU A 65 -40.26 -3.22 -58.30
C LEU A 65 -39.43 -1.93 -58.38
N SER A 66 -39.55 -1.22 -59.50
CA SER A 66 -38.86 0.03 -59.80
C SER A 66 -39.87 1.17 -59.86
N THR A 67 -39.76 2.16 -58.99
CA THR A 67 -40.76 3.22 -58.84
C THR A 67 -40.15 4.61 -58.91
N GLN A 68 -40.85 5.54 -59.56
CA GLN A 68 -40.49 6.96 -59.62
C GLN A 68 -41.72 7.83 -59.44
N SER A 69 -41.66 8.79 -58.51
CA SER A 69 -42.76 9.70 -58.18
C SER A 69 -42.27 11.12 -57.87
N SER A 70 -43.22 12.07 -57.81
CA SER A 70 -42.99 13.37 -57.17
C SER A 70 -43.96 13.69 -56.02
N GLY A 71 -45.01 12.88 -55.86
CA GLY A 71 -46.02 13.02 -54.79
C GLY A 71 -45.98 11.91 -53.73
N GLY A 72 -44.92 11.11 -53.67
CA GLY A 72 -44.80 9.97 -52.75
C GLY A 72 -45.33 8.64 -53.30
N GLN A 73 -45.13 7.59 -52.52
CA GLN A 73 -45.44 6.20 -52.84
C GLN A 73 -46.04 5.54 -51.60
N THR A 74 -47.26 5.00 -51.73
CA THR A 74 -47.96 4.30 -50.65
C THR A 74 -48.38 2.93 -51.16
N LEU A 75 -47.52 1.94 -50.90
CA LEU A 75 -47.65 0.56 -51.36
C LEU A 75 -47.85 -0.36 -50.14
N THR A 76 -48.97 -0.17 -49.46
CA THR A 76 -49.25 -0.74 -48.12
C THR A 76 -50.02 -2.06 -48.14
N ALA A 77 -50.38 -2.58 -49.32
CA ALA A 77 -50.95 -3.92 -49.43
C ALA A 77 -49.89 -5.00 -49.24
N ALA A 78 -50.31 -6.26 -49.16
CA ALA A 78 -49.40 -7.40 -49.01
C ALA A 78 -48.66 -7.71 -50.31
N ASN A 79 -47.62 -6.95 -50.62
CA ASN A 79 -46.79 -7.14 -51.80
C ASN A 79 -45.90 -8.40 -51.68
N THR A 80 -45.47 -8.95 -52.82
CA THR A 80 -44.55 -10.11 -52.90
C THR A 80 -43.39 -9.85 -53.87
N VAL A 81 -42.76 -8.69 -53.72
CA VAL A 81 -41.61 -8.27 -54.54
C VAL A 81 -40.31 -8.77 -53.91
N ARG A 82 -39.36 -9.16 -54.76
CA ARG A 82 -38.03 -9.66 -54.33
C ARG A 82 -36.94 -8.60 -54.34
N GLY A 83 -37.18 -7.50 -55.05
CA GLY A 83 -36.29 -6.37 -55.17
C GLY A 83 -37.06 -5.06 -55.16
N PHE A 84 -36.48 -4.00 -54.60
CA PHE A 84 -37.09 -2.68 -54.57
C PHE A 84 -36.09 -1.58 -54.92
N LEU A 85 -36.42 -0.78 -55.94
CA LEU A 85 -35.72 0.42 -56.34
C LEU A 85 -36.74 1.57 -56.38
N ALA A 86 -36.51 2.62 -55.60
CA ALA A 86 -37.49 3.70 -55.49
C ALA A 86 -36.86 5.09 -55.51
N THR A 87 -37.50 6.00 -56.23
CA THR A 87 -37.14 7.42 -56.22
C THR A 87 -38.38 8.27 -56.03
N ASN A 88 -38.35 9.19 -55.07
CA ASN A 88 -39.34 10.25 -54.93
C ASN A 88 -38.63 11.61 -54.90
N THR A 89 -38.96 12.46 -55.87
CA THR A 89 -38.27 13.74 -56.11
C THR A 89 -39.00 14.96 -55.53
N GLY A 90 -40.16 14.74 -54.91
CA GLY A 90 -40.95 15.80 -54.29
C GLY A 90 -41.32 15.46 -52.85
N GLY A 91 -42.54 15.79 -52.44
CA GLY A 91 -43.03 15.49 -51.08
C GLY A 91 -43.66 14.10 -50.96
N GLY A 92 -44.10 13.76 -49.74
CA GLY A 92 -44.76 12.49 -49.44
C GLY A 92 -43.76 11.35 -49.20
N ASN A 93 -44.21 10.33 -48.48
CA ASN A 93 -43.35 9.22 -48.04
C ASN A 93 -43.08 8.22 -49.18
N ILE A 94 -42.04 7.41 -49.03
CA ILE A 94 -41.91 6.12 -49.73
C ILE A 94 -42.26 5.05 -48.71
N GLU A 95 -43.41 4.40 -48.87
CA GLU A 95 -43.91 3.37 -47.96
C GLU A 95 -44.18 2.07 -48.72
N LEU A 96 -43.59 0.96 -48.24
CA LEU A 96 -43.74 -0.37 -48.81
C LEU A 96 -44.04 -1.40 -47.70
N VAL A 97 -45.15 -2.12 -47.84
CA VAL A 97 -45.44 -3.35 -47.11
C VAL A 97 -45.18 -4.53 -48.04
N ASN A 98 -44.37 -5.50 -47.61
CA ASN A 98 -44.00 -6.66 -48.41
C ASN A 98 -43.93 -7.94 -47.56
N THR A 99 -44.18 -9.09 -48.18
CA THR A 99 -44.31 -10.38 -47.47
C THR A 99 -43.26 -11.41 -47.88
N ALA A 100 -42.48 -11.14 -48.94
CA ALA A 100 -41.38 -11.99 -49.38
C ALA A 100 -40.03 -11.51 -48.82
N ASP A 101 -38.95 -12.27 -49.06
CA ASP A 101 -37.60 -11.75 -48.88
C ASP A 101 -37.34 -10.58 -49.83
N LEU A 102 -36.77 -9.50 -49.33
CA LEU A 102 -36.64 -8.24 -50.03
C LEU A 102 -35.18 -7.79 -50.12
N ALA A 103 -34.68 -7.60 -51.33
CA ALA A 103 -33.44 -6.88 -51.58
C ALA A 103 -33.73 -5.43 -51.97
N ILE A 104 -33.40 -4.47 -51.12
CA ILE A 104 -33.47 -3.06 -51.48
C ILE A 104 -32.27 -2.74 -52.38
N ALA A 105 -32.54 -2.52 -53.66
CA ALA A 105 -31.55 -2.17 -54.67
C ALA A 105 -31.18 -0.68 -54.64
N GLY A 106 -31.99 0.15 -53.99
CA GLY A 106 -31.71 1.55 -53.68
C GLY A 106 -32.99 2.35 -53.44
N ILE A 107 -32.92 3.35 -52.56
CA ILE A 107 -34.03 4.28 -52.32
C ILE A 107 -33.46 5.69 -52.27
N SER A 108 -34.04 6.62 -53.05
CA SER A 108 -33.69 8.03 -53.05
C SER A 108 -34.93 8.88 -52.78
N GLN A 109 -34.97 9.53 -51.63
CA GLN A 109 -36.09 10.36 -51.19
C GLN A 109 -35.63 11.81 -50.96
N GLU A 110 -36.28 12.76 -51.63
CA GLU A 110 -35.99 14.18 -51.44
C GLU A 110 -36.65 14.73 -50.15
N ALA A 111 -37.91 14.39 -49.89
CA ALA A 111 -38.63 14.85 -48.70
C ALA A 111 -39.69 13.86 -48.23
N GLY A 112 -39.79 13.67 -46.91
CA GLY A 112 -40.66 12.67 -46.28
C GLY A 112 -39.90 11.41 -45.87
N ASP A 113 -40.61 10.50 -45.22
CA ASP A 113 -40.01 9.31 -44.60
C ASP A 113 -39.85 8.17 -45.62
N ILE A 114 -38.98 7.22 -45.27
CA ILE A 114 -38.87 5.92 -45.91
C ILE A 114 -39.35 4.88 -44.91
N ILE A 115 -40.40 4.14 -45.26
CA ILE A 115 -41.04 3.14 -44.40
C ILE A 115 -41.06 1.81 -45.15
N VAL A 116 -40.42 0.80 -44.58
CA VAL A 116 -40.40 -0.57 -45.11
C VAL A 116 -40.90 -1.52 -44.03
N ASP A 117 -42.03 -2.16 -44.25
CA ASP A 117 -42.55 -3.26 -43.43
C ASP A 117 -42.42 -4.56 -44.22
N ASN A 118 -41.61 -5.50 -43.74
CA ASN A 118 -41.32 -6.74 -44.46
C ASN A 118 -41.46 -7.98 -43.58
N THR A 119 -42.22 -8.97 -44.04
CA THR A 119 -42.34 -10.25 -43.33
C THR A 119 -41.10 -11.15 -43.52
N GLY A 120 -40.49 -11.15 -44.72
CA GLY A 120 -39.27 -11.91 -44.99
C GLY A 120 -38.01 -11.21 -44.48
N ASN A 121 -36.85 -11.69 -44.89
CA ASN A 121 -35.58 -10.98 -44.65
C ASN A 121 -35.50 -9.70 -45.47
N VAL A 122 -34.79 -8.69 -44.97
CA VAL A 122 -34.44 -7.49 -45.74
C VAL A 122 -32.93 -7.40 -45.91
N THR A 123 -32.48 -7.25 -47.14
CA THR A 123 -31.08 -6.90 -47.47
C THR A 123 -31.04 -5.51 -48.10
N VAL A 124 -30.35 -4.56 -47.47
CA VAL A 124 -30.03 -3.26 -48.06
C VAL A 124 -28.83 -3.45 -48.99
N ALA A 125 -29.09 -3.81 -50.24
CA ALA A 125 -28.07 -4.11 -51.25
C ALA A 125 -27.59 -2.86 -52.00
N GLY A 126 -28.40 -1.80 -52.02
CA GLY A 126 -28.03 -0.48 -52.52
C GLY A 126 -28.47 0.63 -51.57
N SER A 127 -27.88 1.80 -51.78
CA SER A 127 -27.98 2.94 -50.88
C SER A 127 -29.42 3.40 -50.64
N VAL A 128 -29.76 3.65 -49.37
CA VAL A 128 -31.05 4.20 -48.92
C VAL A 128 -30.78 5.60 -48.36
N VAL A 129 -31.33 6.61 -49.03
CA VAL A 129 -31.03 8.02 -48.74
C VAL A 129 -32.32 8.82 -48.64
N THR A 130 -32.46 9.61 -47.58
CA THR A 130 -33.45 10.68 -47.48
C THR A 130 -32.78 11.98 -47.02
N ALA A 131 -33.16 13.12 -47.60
CA ALA A 131 -32.54 14.41 -47.26
C ALA A 131 -32.93 14.94 -45.86
N GLY A 132 -33.97 14.39 -45.23
CA GLY A 132 -34.38 14.81 -43.89
C GLY A 132 -35.56 14.06 -43.26
N GLY A 133 -36.08 13.00 -43.89
CA GLY A 133 -37.08 12.13 -43.26
C GLY A 133 -36.46 11.05 -42.37
N ASP A 134 -37.31 10.41 -41.59
CA ASP A 134 -36.91 9.21 -40.85
C ASP A 134 -36.86 8.00 -41.79
N ILE A 135 -36.03 7.03 -41.42
CA ILE A 135 -35.97 5.73 -42.09
C ILE A 135 -36.44 4.67 -41.10
N LEU A 136 -37.61 4.07 -41.35
CA LEU A 136 -38.17 2.99 -40.56
C LEU A 136 -38.13 1.68 -41.35
N MET A 137 -37.50 0.66 -40.78
CA MET A 137 -37.55 -0.72 -41.29
C MET A 137 -38.07 -1.65 -40.20
N GLN A 138 -39.27 -2.18 -40.39
CA GLN A 138 -39.87 -3.20 -39.55
C GLN A 138 -39.82 -4.53 -40.28
N VAL A 139 -39.08 -5.49 -39.73
CA VAL A 139 -38.76 -6.74 -40.40
C VAL A 139 -38.99 -7.90 -39.46
N ALA A 140 -39.82 -8.87 -39.85
CA ALA A 140 -40.14 -9.99 -38.96
C ALA A 140 -38.98 -11.00 -38.80
N GLN A 141 -38.02 -10.97 -39.73
CA GLN A 141 -36.83 -11.84 -39.74
C GLN A 141 -35.56 -10.99 -39.60
N ASP A 142 -34.51 -11.23 -40.41
CA ASP A 142 -33.23 -10.53 -40.32
C ASP A 142 -33.19 -9.24 -41.16
N ILE A 143 -32.42 -8.26 -40.69
CA ILE A 143 -31.99 -7.10 -41.46
C ILE A 143 -30.49 -7.21 -41.74
N THR A 144 -30.11 -7.29 -43.02
CA THR A 144 -28.71 -7.22 -43.47
C THR A 144 -28.45 -5.91 -44.22
N ILE A 145 -27.49 -5.14 -43.75
CA ILE A 145 -27.05 -3.88 -44.36
C ILE A 145 -25.76 -4.16 -45.14
N ALA A 146 -25.83 -4.15 -46.47
CA ALA A 146 -24.67 -4.40 -47.34
C ALA A 146 -24.15 -3.11 -48.03
N ASP A 147 -24.95 -2.05 -48.05
CA ASP A 147 -24.61 -0.71 -48.51
C ASP A 147 -25.10 0.35 -47.50
N SER A 148 -25.03 1.64 -47.84
CA SER A 148 -25.27 2.72 -46.90
C SER A 148 -26.76 3.03 -46.65
N ILE A 149 -27.07 3.35 -45.40
CA ILE A 149 -28.29 4.05 -44.97
C ILE A 149 -27.87 5.46 -44.56
N THR A 150 -28.43 6.49 -45.18
CA THR A 150 -28.03 7.90 -44.93
C THR A 150 -29.25 8.78 -44.72
N THR A 151 -29.29 9.44 -43.56
CA THR A 151 -30.27 10.51 -43.24
C THR A 151 -29.66 11.44 -42.19
N ALA A 152 -30.12 12.69 -42.13
CA ALA A 152 -29.79 13.60 -41.02
C ALA A 152 -30.77 13.46 -39.83
N SER A 153 -31.87 12.73 -40.02
CA SER A 153 -32.91 12.46 -39.02
C SER A 153 -32.69 11.09 -38.38
N ASN A 154 -33.75 10.38 -37.96
CA ASN A 154 -33.60 9.12 -37.24
C ASN A 154 -33.63 7.91 -38.17
N VAL A 155 -32.96 6.85 -37.72
CA VAL A 155 -33.05 5.51 -38.32
C VAL A 155 -33.60 4.57 -37.26
N SER A 156 -34.66 3.84 -37.58
CA SER A 156 -35.25 2.80 -36.72
C SER A 156 -35.27 1.47 -37.44
N LEU A 157 -34.56 0.48 -36.88
CA LEU A 157 -34.44 -0.88 -37.42
C LEU A 157 -35.00 -1.87 -36.40
N THR A 158 -36.11 -2.52 -36.74
CA THR A 158 -36.72 -3.56 -35.91
C THR A 158 -36.64 -4.88 -36.66
N ALA A 159 -35.92 -5.85 -36.12
CA ALA A 159 -35.78 -7.20 -36.65
C ALA A 159 -36.34 -8.22 -35.64
N GLY A 160 -37.13 -9.19 -36.10
CA GLY A 160 -37.44 -10.36 -35.27
C GLY A 160 -36.22 -11.27 -35.08
N GLY A 161 -35.28 -11.24 -36.03
CA GLY A 161 -33.98 -11.93 -35.96
C GLY A 161 -32.85 -10.99 -35.54
N SER A 162 -31.80 -10.97 -36.36
CA SER A 162 -30.57 -10.20 -36.19
C SER A 162 -30.54 -8.92 -37.03
N ILE A 163 -29.72 -7.96 -36.63
CA ILE A 163 -29.40 -6.76 -37.43
C ILE A 163 -27.90 -6.76 -37.69
N MET A 164 -27.49 -6.89 -38.95
CA MET A 164 -26.08 -7.11 -39.31
C MET A 164 -25.60 -6.19 -40.42
N GLN A 165 -24.36 -5.73 -40.32
CA GLN A 165 -23.63 -5.10 -41.41
C GLN A 165 -22.72 -6.11 -42.11
N THR A 166 -22.61 -5.99 -43.43
CA THR A 166 -21.70 -6.77 -44.27
C THR A 166 -21.03 -5.86 -45.28
N GLY A 167 -19.78 -6.17 -45.68
CA GLY A 167 -19.06 -5.40 -46.70
C GLY A 167 -19.01 -3.88 -46.41
N GLU A 168 -19.58 -3.10 -47.32
CA GLU A 168 -19.64 -1.63 -47.27
C GLU A 168 -20.85 -1.10 -46.48
N GLY A 169 -21.60 -1.95 -45.78
CA GLY A 169 -22.78 -1.56 -45.01
C GLY A 169 -22.45 -0.58 -43.90
N ARG A 170 -23.04 0.63 -43.94
CA ARG A 170 -22.82 1.72 -42.95
C ARG A 170 -24.10 2.50 -42.71
N ILE A 171 -24.29 3.04 -41.51
CA ILE A 171 -25.34 4.00 -41.18
C ILE A 171 -24.67 5.36 -40.96
N LYS A 172 -25.09 6.37 -41.71
CA LYS A 172 -24.41 7.66 -41.78
C LYS A 172 -25.31 8.81 -41.39
N ASN A 173 -24.76 9.74 -40.62
CA ASN A 173 -25.32 11.04 -40.23
C ASN A 173 -26.61 11.00 -39.39
N ALA A 174 -27.13 9.82 -39.07
CA ALA A 174 -28.36 9.67 -38.32
C ALA A 174 -28.25 10.39 -36.96
N ALA A 175 -29.26 11.18 -36.62
CA ALA A 175 -29.34 11.86 -35.33
C ALA A 175 -29.49 10.86 -34.18
N LEU A 176 -30.32 9.84 -34.39
CA LEU A 176 -30.47 8.70 -33.51
C LEU A 176 -30.63 7.44 -34.36
N LEU A 177 -29.87 6.39 -34.02
CA LEU A 177 -30.10 5.04 -34.48
C LEU A 177 -30.81 4.25 -33.37
N SER A 178 -32.04 3.81 -33.63
CA SER A 178 -32.77 2.91 -32.75
C SER A 178 -32.83 1.51 -33.34
N THR A 179 -32.40 0.51 -32.58
CA THR A 179 -32.37 -0.88 -33.03
C THR A 179 -33.11 -1.80 -32.07
N GLN A 180 -33.86 -2.76 -32.60
CA GLN A 180 -34.49 -3.82 -31.84
C GLN A 180 -34.28 -5.17 -32.53
N SER A 181 -33.74 -6.16 -31.81
CA SER A 181 -33.52 -7.52 -32.31
C SER A 181 -33.85 -8.60 -31.27
N SER A 182 -33.85 -9.86 -31.69
CA SER A 182 -33.94 -11.02 -30.79
C SER A 182 -32.76 -12.00 -30.91
N SER A 183 -31.89 -11.80 -31.90
CA SER A 183 -30.74 -12.69 -32.19
C SER A 183 -29.41 -11.92 -32.32
N GLY A 184 -29.29 -10.78 -31.64
CA GLY A 184 -28.08 -9.96 -31.62
C GLY A 184 -28.06 -8.87 -32.71
N GLN A 185 -27.00 -8.06 -32.66
CA GLN A 185 -26.73 -6.93 -33.54
C GLN A 185 -25.22 -6.87 -33.79
N ALA A 186 -24.80 -6.84 -35.05
CA ALA A 186 -23.40 -6.66 -35.42
C ALA A 186 -23.28 -5.53 -36.45
N LEU A 187 -23.18 -4.31 -35.92
CA LEU A 187 -23.11 -3.05 -36.66
C LEU A 187 -21.69 -2.47 -36.58
N THR A 188 -20.74 -3.26 -37.07
CA THR A 188 -19.29 -3.06 -36.91
C THR A 188 -18.64 -2.21 -38.00
N GLY A 189 -19.42 -1.72 -38.96
CA GLY A 189 -18.96 -0.78 -39.96
C GLY A 189 -18.54 0.56 -39.35
N ALA A 190 -17.79 1.36 -40.10
CA ALA A 190 -17.48 2.75 -39.77
C ALA A 190 -18.73 3.66 -39.87
N ASN A 191 -19.65 3.53 -38.91
CA ASN A 191 -20.86 4.34 -38.84
C ASN A 191 -20.54 5.79 -38.43
N THR A 192 -21.45 6.73 -38.72
CA THR A 192 -21.32 8.15 -38.29
C THR A 192 -22.62 8.64 -37.66
N VAL A 193 -23.17 7.85 -36.74
CA VAL A 193 -24.39 8.23 -36.01
C VAL A 193 -24.04 9.10 -34.82
N LYS A 194 -24.95 10.00 -34.44
CA LYS A 194 -24.75 10.88 -33.28
C LYS A 194 -25.14 10.20 -31.97
N ALA A 195 -26.19 9.39 -31.99
CA ALA A 195 -26.65 8.66 -30.83
C ALA A 195 -27.19 7.27 -31.18
N ILE A 196 -27.15 6.35 -30.22
CA ILE A 196 -27.70 5.00 -30.34
C ILE A 196 -28.64 4.64 -29.18
N ASP A 197 -29.77 4.01 -29.50
CA ASP A 197 -30.64 3.30 -28.58
C ASP A 197 -30.79 1.84 -29.07
N ALA A 198 -30.14 0.90 -28.38
CA ALA A 198 -30.07 -0.49 -28.80
C ALA A 198 -30.80 -1.44 -27.86
N VAL A 199 -31.62 -2.32 -28.43
CA VAL A 199 -32.34 -3.37 -27.70
C VAL A 199 -32.14 -4.73 -28.35
N ASN A 200 -31.68 -5.71 -27.58
CA ASN A 200 -31.73 -7.12 -27.98
C ASN A 200 -32.44 -7.93 -26.89
N THR A 201 -33.55 -8.56 -27.27
CA THR A 201 -34.46 -9.23 -26.32
C THR A 201 -34.19 -10.72 -26.16
N GLY A 202 -33.32 -11.30 -26.99
CA GLY A 202 -33.00 -12.73 -26.95
C GLY A 202 -31.54 -13.01 -26.63
N THR A 203 -30.86 -13.73 -27.51
CA THR A 203 -29.45 -14.12 -27.36
C THR A 203 -28.59 -13.39 -28.40
N GLY A 204 -27.26 -13.48 -28.24
CA GLY A 204 -26.32 -12.86 -29.16
C GLY A 204 -26.00 -11.42 -28.77
N ASP A 205 -24.86 -10.95 -29.24
CA ASP A 205 -24.25 -9.73 -28.72
C ASP A 205 -24.87 -8.48 -29.34
N ILE A 206 -24.69 -7.33 -28.69
CA ILE A 206 -24.86 -6.02 -29.31
C ILE A 206 -23.46 -5.48 -29.56
N GLU A 207 -23.02 -5.48 -30.82
CA GLU A 207 -21.74 -4.93 -31.25
C GLU A 207 -21.97 -3.71 -32.15
N PHE A 208 -21.42 -2.56 -31.78
CA PHE A 208 -21.58 -1.30 -32.51
C PHE A 208 -20.25 -0.54 -32.62
N ALA A 209 -19.88 -0.14 -33.84
CA ALA A 209 -18.73 0.71 -34.09
C ALA A 209 -19.14 2.04 -34.72
N ASN A 210 -18.52 3.14 -34.28
CA ASN A 210 -18.74 4.49 -34.80
C ASN A 210 -17.39 5.18 -35.08
N ALA A 211 -17.30 5.87 -36.22
CA ALA A 211 -16.11 6.56 -36.68
C ALA A 211 -16.02 8.03 -36.23
N GLU A 212 -17.00 8.49 -35.45
CA GLU A 212 -17.10 9.84 -34.88
C GLU A 212 -17.56 9.74 -33.42
N ALA A 213 -17.65 10.88 -32.73
CA ALA A 213 -18.18 10.91 -31.37
C ALA A 213 -19.60 10.30 -31.29
N LEU A 214 -19.88 9.57 -30.22
CA LEU A 214 -21.11 8.82 -30.05
C LEU A 214 -21.72 9.05 -28.67
N THR A 215 -23.02 9.30 -28.63
CA THR A 215 -23.82 9.22 -27.39
C THR A 215 -24.58 7.90 -27.33
N VAL A 216 -24.41 7.14 -26.26
CA VAL A 216 -25.27 5.99 -25.95
C VAL A 216 -26.48 6.50 -25.17
N ALA A 217 -27.63 6.56 -25.85
CA ALA A 217 -28.87 7.01 -25.25
C ALA A 217 -29.49 5.93 -24.35
N ARG A 218 -29.32 4.65 -24.69
CA ARG A 218 -29.74 3.49 -23.89
C ARG A 218 -29.24 2.19 -24.52
N VAL A 219 -28.94 1.19 -23.69
CA VAL A 219 -28.78 -0.21 -24.13
C VAL A 219 -29.54 -1.15 -23.21
N VAL A 220 -30.37 -2.01 -23.79
CA VAL A 220 -31.04 -3.10 -23.07
C VAL A 220 -30.72 -4.41 -23.77
N GLN A 221 -30.02 -5.27 -23.06
CA GLN A 221 -29.59 -6.58 -23.53
C GLN A 221 -30.19 -7.65 -22.62
N ASN A 222 -30.65 -8.75 -23.19
CA ASN A 222 -31.10 -9.90 -22.42
C ASN A 222 -29.92 -10.83 -22.09
N ALA A 223 -29.30 -11.43 -23.11
CA ALA A 223 -28.13 -12.32 -22.96
C ALA A 223 -27.15 -12.15 -24.12
N GLY A 224 -25.86 -12.11 -23.80
CA GLY A 224 -24.77 -11.78 -24.72
C GLY A 224 -24.07 -10.49 -24.30
N ASP A 225 -22.94 -10.23 -24.93
CA ASP A 225 -22.08 -9.09 -24.59
C ASP A 225 -22.63 -7.79 -25.21
N VAL A 226 -22.21 -6.66 -24.65
CA VAL A 226 -22.40 -5.34 -25.22
C VAL A 226 -21.03 -4.75 -25.52
N ILE A 227 -20.73 -4.52 -26.79
CA ILE A 227 -19.45 -3.99 -27.27
C ILE A 227 -19.74 -2.71 -28.06
N ILE A 228 -19.29 -1.56 -27.56
CA ILE A 228 -19.47 -0.26 -28.20
C ILE A 228 -18.11 0.41 -28.38
N ILE A 229 -17.78 0.72 -29.63
CA ILE A 229 -16.49 1.30 -30.02
C ILE A 229 -16.74 2.63 -30.73
N SER A 230 -16.09 3.69 -30.26
CA SER A 230 -16.07 5.03 -30.87
C SER A 230 -14.63 5.43 -31.19
N THR A 231 -14.36 5.92 -32.40
CA THR A 231 -13.06 6.56 -32.69
C THR A 231 -13.03 8.05 -32.29
N GLY A 232 -14.14 8.59 -31.81
CA GLY A 232 -14.19 9.90 -31.13
C GLY A 232 -14.41 9.72 -29.63
N ASP A 233 -15.06 10.70 -29.02
CA ASP A 233 -15.57 10.57 -27.66
C ASP A 233 -16.72 9.56 -27.60
N LEU A 234 -16.91 8.91 -26.44
CA LEU A 234 -18.04 8.04 -26.14
C LEU A 234 -18.71 8.54 -24.87
N ASP A 235 -19.97 8.93 -24.96
CA ASP A 235 -20.77 9.45 -23.86
C ASP A 235 -21.95 8.51 -23.56
N VAL A 236 -21.94 7.85 -22.40
CA VAL A 236 -23.04 6.99 -21.94
C VAL A 236 -24.04 7.83 -21.14
N ALA A 237 -24.92 8.50 -21.88
CA ALA A 237 -25.94 9.40 -21.31
C ALA A 237 -27.16 8.66 -20.74
N GLY A 238 -27.41 7.41 -21.15
CA GLY A 238 -28.48 6.57 -20.61
C GLY A 238 -28.02 5.15 -20.30
N PRO A 239 -28.85 4.39 -19.56
CA PRO A 239 -28.38 3.18 -18.89
C PRO A 239 -28.02 2.06 -19.87
N ILE A 240 -27.02 1.28 -19.50
CA ILE A 240 -26.66 0.01 -20.13
C ILE A 240 -27.00 -1.10 -19.13
N SER A 241 -27.82 -2.06 -19.55
CA SER A 241 -28.25 -3.17 -18.70
C SER A 241 -28.24 -4.50 -19.45
N ILE A 242 -27.66 -5.53 -18.85
CA ILE A 242 -27.69 -6.91 -19.32
C ILE A 242 -28.49 -7.74 -18.31
N ALA A 243 -29.62 -8.32 -18.72
CA ALA A 243 -30.57 -8.94 -17.80
C ALA A 243 -30.13 -10.32 -17.27
N VAL A 244 -29.35 -11.08 -18.05
CA VAL A 244 -28.97 -12.47 -17.74
C VAL A 244 -27.47 -12.62 -17.59
N SER A 245 -26.72 -12.68 -18.68
CA SER A 245 -25.28 -12.93 -18.70
C SER A 245 -24.64 -12.21 -19.87
N GLY A 246 -23.47 -11.64 -19.64
CA GLY A 246 -22.70 -10.92 -20.66
C GLY A 246 -21.88 -9.81 -20.03
N SER A 247 -20.79 -9.47 -20.69
CA SER A 247 -19.88 -8.40 -20.31
C SER A 247 -20.23 -7.10 -21.06
N VAL A 248 -19.73 -5.98 -20.54
CA VAL A 248 -19.82 -4.66 -21.20
C VAL A 248 -18.42 -4.19 -21.55
N GLU A 249 -18.15 -3.94 -22.83
CA GLU A 249 -16.92 -3.34 -23.35
C GLU A 249 -17.24 -2.00 -24.02
N LEU A 250 -16.73 -0.90 -23.45
CA LEU A 250 -16.88 0.45 -23.98
C LEU A 250 -15.51 1.02 -24.31
N ARG A 251 -15.31 1.39 -25.58
CA ARG A 251 -14.01 1.86 -26.08
C ARG A 251 -14.15 3.16 -26.83
N ALA A 252 -13.33 4.12 -26.45
CA ALA A 252 -13.21 5.42 -27.09
C ALA A 252 -11.75 5.68 -27.42
N VAL A 253 -11.47 6.21 -28.61
CA VAL A 253 -10.16 6.81 -28.89
C VAL A 253 -10.07 8.20 -28.25
N GLY A 254 -11.20 8.91 -28.15
CA GLY A 254 -11.33 10.13 -27.36
C GLY A 254 -11.69 9.82 -25.90
N ASN A 255 -12.32 10.80 -25.24
CA ASN A 255 -12.77 10.63 -23.86
C ASN A 255 -13.91 9.60 -23.78
N LEU A 256 -13.93 8.84 -22.69
CA LEU A 256 -15.03 7.97 -22.33
C LEU A 256 -15.72 8.53 -21.09
N THR A 257 -16.97 8.98 -21.23
CA THR A 257 -17.78 9.49 -20.11
C THR A 257 -18.95 8.56 -19.86
N VAL A 258 -19.17 8.22 -18.59
CA VAL A 258 -20.30 7.38 -18.15
C VAL A 258 -21.18 8.19 -17.21
N ASP A 259 -22.26 8.76 -17.75
CA ASP A 259 -23.22 9.61 -17.03
C ASP A 259 -24.48 8.86 -16.56
N ALA A 260 -24.64 7.60 -16.96
CA ALA A 260 -25.72 6.71 -16.55
C ALA A 260 -25.19 5.35 -16.09
N SER A 261 -26.02 4.62 -15.33
CA SER A 261 -25.63 3.33 -14.76
C SER A 261 -25.29 2.30 -15.84
N THR A 262 -24.20 1.58 -15.62
CA THR A 262 -23.78 0.45 -16.47
C THR A 262 -23.74 -0.82 -15.63
N GLU A 263 -24.58 -1.78 -16.01
CA GLU A 263 -24.78 -3.04 -15.29
C GLU A 263 -24.49 -4.23 -16.22
N ALA A 264 -23.45 -5.01 -15.88
CA ALA A 264 -23.15 -6.27 -16.54
C ALA A 264 -24.05 -7.40 -16.02
N GLY A 265 -24.17 -8.49 -16.79
CA GLY A 265 -24.94 -9.65 -16.40
C GLY A 265 -24.25 -10.50 -15.32
N ASP A 266 -24.84 -11.63 -14.97
CA ASP A 266 -24.27 -12.58 -14.00
C ASP A 266 -22.88 -13.05 -14.44
N GLY A 267 -21.88 -12.76 -13.60
CA GLY A 267 -20.47 -13.07 -13.84
C GLY A 267 -19.80 -12.28 -14.96
N GLY A 268 -20.49 -11.28 -15.53
CA GLY A 268 -19.96 -10.42 -16.59
C GLY A 268 -19.00 -9.37 -16.06
N ASP A 269 -17.98 -9.08 -16.87
CA ASP A 269 -16.99 -8.03 -16.61
C ASP A 269 -17.46 -6.69 -17.19
N ILE A 270 -16.88 -5.59 -16.70
CA ILE A 270 -17.03 -4.26 -17.30
C ILE A 270 -15.65 -3.73 -17.67
N THR A 271 -15.43 -3.45 -18.95
CA THR A 271 -14.20 -2.88 -19.48
C THR A 271 -14.47 -1.51 -20.11
N LEU A 272 -13.80 -0.49 -19.58
CA LEU A 272 -13.83 0.88 -20.07
C LEU A 272 -12.44 1.27 -20.58
N GLU A 273 -12.31 1.67 -21.85
CA GLU A 273 -11.03 2.07 -22.45
C GLU A 273 -11.15 3.44 -23.15
N ALA A 274 -10.41 4.43 -22.66
CA ALA A 274 -10.17 5.72 -23.33
C ALA A 274 -8.72 5.72 -23.84
N SER A 275 -8.50 5.23 -25.06
CA SER A 275 -7.18 4.80 -25.54
C SER A 275 -6.27 5.93 -26.05
N GLY A 276 -6.80 7.14 -26.30
CA GLY A 276 -5.99 8.25 -26.76
C GLY A 276 -5.11 8.81 -25.64
N ASP A 277 -3.88 9.22 -25.96
CA ASP A 277 -2.88 9.68 -24.97
C ASP A 277 -3.36 10.83 -24.06
N GLU A 278 -4.25 11.69 -24.56
CA GLU A 278 -4.85 12.81 -23.81
C GLU A 278 -6.27 12.52 -23.32
N SER A 279 -6.74 11.29 -23.50
CA SER A 279 -8.12 10.91 -23.24
C SER A 279 -8.32 10.45 -21.80
N ASP A 280 -9.42 10.91 -21.22
CA ASP A 280 -9.83 10.56 -19.87
C ASP A 280 -10.93 9.51 -19.89
N ALA A 281 -10.97 8.69 -18.84
CA ALA A 281 -12.14 7.90 -18.48
C ALA A 281 -12.83 8.55 -17.27
N ILE A 282 -14.06 9.03 -17.47
CA ILE A 282 -14.82 9.81 -16.51
C ILE A 282 -16.07 9.03 -16.11
N LEU A 283 -16.18 8.69 -14.83
CA LEU A 283 -17.32 7.96 -14.28
C LEU A 283 -18.18 8.88 -13.42
N ASN A 284 -19.34 9.30 -13.91
CA ASN A 284 -20.31 10.13 -13.18
C ASN A 284 -21.55 9.34 -12.72
N ALA A 285 -21.59 8.03 -12.98
CA ALA A 285 -22.66 7.13 -12.57
C ALA A 285 -22.08 5.80 -12.03
N SER A 286 -22.95 4.93 -11.50
CA SER A 286 -22.48 3.67 -10.92
C SER A 286 -22.12 2.62 -11.97
N LEU A 287 -21.03 1.89 -11.74
CA LEU A 287 -20.74 0.60 -12.39
C LEU A 287 -21.14 -0.53 -11.44
N ALA A 288 -21.88 -1.53 -11.95
CA ALA A 288 -22.24 -2.72 -11.19
C ALA A 288 -22.00 -3.98 -12.01
N GLY A 289 -21.16 -4.88 -11.49
CA GLY A 289 -20.87 -6.17 -12.10
C GLY A 289 -20.64 -7.24 -11.05
N ASN A 290 -20.82 -8.49 -11.44
CA ASN A 290 -20.43 -9.64 -10.61
C ASN A 290 -19.05 -10.21 -11.03
N GLY A 291 -18.51 -9.81 -12.18
CA GLY A 291 -17.15 -10.08 -12.63
C GLY A 291 -16.19 -8.92 -12.34
N ASP A 292 -15.05 -8.88 -13.01
CA ASP A 292 -14.05 -7.84 -12.80
C ASP A 292 -14.45 -6.51 -13.48
N ILE A 293 -13.96 -5.39 -12.96
CA ILE A 293 -14.17 -4.07 -13.56
C ILE A 293 -12.80 -3.46 -13.87
N SER A 294 -12.53 -3.19 -15.14
CA SER A 294 -11.28 -2.58 -15.60
C SER A 294 -11.55 -1.23 -16.26
N MET A 295 -10.78 -0.20 -15.89
CA MET A 295 -10.79 1.11 -16.52
C MET A 295 -9.37 1.49 -16.97
N THR A 296 -9.21 1.85 -18.24
CA THR A 296 -7.95 2.35 -18.79
C THR A 296 -8.15 3.72 -19.42
N ALA A 297 -7.26 4.67 -19.13
CA ALA A 297 -7.23 6.00 -19.75
C ALA A 297 -5.81 6.41 -20.13
N GLY A 298 -5.64 7.04 -21.29
CA GLY A 298 -4.34 7.59 -21.69
C GLY A 298 -3.87 8.73 -20.79
N ARG A 299 -4.80 9.54 -20.27
CA ARG A 299 -4.53 10.59 -19.28
C ARG A 299 -5.15 10.26 -17.94
N ASP A 300 -6.34 10.73 -17.60
CA ASP A 300 -6.84 10.62 -16.22
C ASP A 300 -8.02 9.65 -16.08
N ILE A 301 -8.13 9.02 -14.91
CA ILE A 301 -9.33 8.32 -14.47
C ILE A 301 -9.97 9.15 -13.35
N SER A 302 -11.20 9.62 -13.58
CA SER A 302 -12.02 10.34 -12.61
C SER A 302 -13.20 9.47 -12.16
N ILE A 303 -13.28 9.20 -10.86
CA ILE A 303 -14.33 8.38 -10.24
C ILE A 303 -15.27 9.30 -9.48
N GLY A 304 -16.38 9.71 -10.09
CA GLY A 304 -17.41 10.56 -9.50
C GLY A 304 -18.49 9.81 -8.72
N GLU A 305 -18.68 8.52 -9.01
CA GLU A 305 -19.69 7.65 -8.40
C GLU A 305 -19.14 6.24 -8.13
N ARG A 306 -20.00 5.34 -7.63
CA ARG A 306 -19.62 4.01 -7.14
C ARG A 306 -19.12 3.06 -8.25
N ILE A 307 -17.96 2.45 -8.04
CA ILE A 307 -17.55 1.20 -8.71
C ILE A 307 -17.82 0.05 -7.75
N GLY A 308 -18.72 -0.86 -8.12
CA GLY A 308 -19.12 -1.96 -7.25
C GLY A 308 -19.06 -3.32 -7.91
N THR A 309 -18.24 -4.20 -7.35
CA THR A 309 -18.14 -5.60 -7.78
C THR A 309 -17.77 -6.54 -6.63
N VAL A 310 -18.03 -7.84 -6.80
CA VAL A 310 -17.45 -8.90 -5.97
C VAL A 310 -16.06 -9.35 -6.46
N GLY A 311 -15.70 -9.02 -7.71
CA GLY A 311 -14.41 -9.29 -8.33
C GLY A 311 -13.33 -8.25 -7.99
N ALA A 312 -12.33 -8.18 -8.86
CA ALA A 312 -11.26 -7.19 -8.80
C ALA A 312 -11.65 -5.90 -9.55
N VAL A 313 -11.03 -4.80 -9.13
CA VAL A 313 -11.06 -3.53 -9.86
C VAL A 313 -9.64 -3.21 -10.33
N GLU A 314 -9.46 -3.02 -11.63
CA GLU A 314 -8.19 -2.60 -12.24
C GLU A 314 -8.33 -1.19 -12.83
N LEU A 315 -7.46 -0.27 -12.41
CA LEU A 315 -7.44 1.11 -12.87
C LEU A 315 -6.06 1.45 -13.45
N VAL A 316 -5.99 1.84 -14.71
CA VAL A 316 -4.74 2.19 -15.39
C VAL A 316 -4.85 3.56 -16.06
N ALA A 317 -4.12 4.54 -15.53
CA ALA A 317 -4.08 5.91 -16.04
C ALA A 317 -2.66 6.31 -16.44
N GLY A 318 -2.45 6.93 -17.61
CA GLY A 318 -1.17 7.56 -17.94
C GLY A 318 -0.87 8.81 -17.08
N GLY A 319 -1.92 9.42 -16.54
CA GLY A 319 -1.94 10.56 -15.63
C GLY A 319 -2.37 10.16 -14.21
N GLN A 320 -3.43 10.77 -13.69
CA GLN A 320 -3.91 10.59 -12.33
C GLN A 320 -5.10 9.62 -12.25
N ILE A 321 -5.24 9.00 -11.08
CA ILE A 321 -6.48 8.32 -10.68
C ILE A 321 -7.03 9.07 -9.47
N PHE A 322 -8.26 9.58 -9.55
CA PHE A 322 -8.82 10.33 -8.43
C PHE A 322 -10.33 10.19 -8.30
N GLU A 323 -10.79 10.25 -7.06
CA GLU A 323 -12.21 10.33 -6.74
C GLU A 323 -12.69 11.78 -6.72
N THR A 324 -13.92 11.98 -7.19
CA THR A 324 -14.69 13.22 -7.08
C THR A 324 -16.08 12.90 -6.55
N GLY A 325 -16.85 13.91 -6.14
CA GLY A 325 -18.26 13.71 -5.78
C GLY A 325 -18.47 12.62 -4.72
N SER A 326 -19.23 11.59 -5.08
CA SER A 326 -19.56 10.43 -4.24
C SER A 326 -18.74 9.18 -4.59
N GLY A 327 -17.69 9.35 -5.41
CA GLY A 327 -16.86 8.29 -5.94
C GLY A 327 -16.30 7.39 -4.85
N ARG A 328 -16.42 6.07 -5.02
CA ARG A 328 -15.85 5.07 -4.11
C ARG A 328 -15.77 3.72 -4.80
N ILE A 329 -14.90 2.87 -4.30
CA ILE A 329 -14.63 1.52 -4.81
C ILE A 329 -15.05 0.49 -3.75
N GLU A 330 -15.90 -0.44 -4.15
CA GLU A 330 -16.36 -1.59 -3.37
C GLU A 330 -15.96 -2.86 -4.14
N ALA A 331 -14.89 -3.53 -3.72
CA ALA A 331 -14.31 -4.66 -4.45
C ALA A 331 -13.56 -5.63 -3.53
N ALA A 332 -13.24 -6.82 -4.02
CA ALA A 332 -12.34 -7.73 -3.30
C ALA A 332 -10.89 -7.21 -3.33
N GLU A 333 -10.43 -6.78 -4.51
CA GLU A 333 -9.08 -6.31 -4.77
C GLU A 333 -9.13 -5.03 -5.60
N LEU A 334 -8.20 -4.11 -5.33
CA LEU A 334 -7.92 -2.96 -6.16
C LEU A 334 -6.48 -3.00 -6.66
N VAL A 335 -6.31 -2.99 -7.99
CA VAL A 335 -5.04 -2.80 -8.68
C VAL A 335 -5.07 -1.43 -9.35
N ALA A 336 -4.17 -0.53 -8.97
CA ALA A 336 -4.13 0.84 -9.49
C ALA A 336 -2.75 1.22 -10.03
N SER A 337 -2.67 1.68 -11.28
CA SER A 337 -1.45 2.15 -11.93
C SER A 337 -1.64 3.57 -12.47
N SER A 338 -0.76 4.49 -12.08
CA SER A 338 -0.81 5.90 -12.49
C SER A 338 0.55 6.45 -12.92
N GLY A 339 0.54 7.47 -13.79
CA GLY A 339 1.74 8.23 -14.13
C GLY A 339 1.93 9.52 -13.32
N SER A 340 0.91 10.03 -12.61
CA SER A 340 0.94 11.34 -11.93
C SER A 340 0.26 11.37 -10.56
N GLY A 341 -0.06 10.22 -9.96
CA GLY A 341 -0.60 10.10 -8.60
C GLY A 341 -1.97 9.42 -8.51
N GLN A 342 -2.35 9.04 -7.30
CA GLN A 342 -3.61 8.38 -6.96
C GLN A 342 -4.21 9.07 -5.72
N THR A 343 -5.45 9.55 -5.81
CA THR A 343 -6.16 10.19 -4.69
C THR A 343 -7.54 9.56 -4.50
N LEU A 344 -7.59 8.53 -3.66
CA LEU A 344 -8.78 7.73 -3.35
C LEU A 344 -9.21 8.01 -1.89
N LEU A 345 -9.79 9.19 -1.65
CA LEU A 345 -10.06 9.74 -0.32
C LEU A 345 -11.45 9.40 0.26
N SER A 346 -12.37 8.95 -0.57
CA SER A 346 -13.71 8.54 -0.14
C SER A 346 -13.67 7.26 0.70
N ALA A 347 -14.83 6.84 1.21
CA ALA A 347 -14.96 5.63 2.01
C ALA A 347 -14.93 4.38 1.11
N ASN A 348 -13.73 3.98 0.68
CA ASN A 348 -13.52 2.75 -0.08
C ASN A 348 -13.74 1.52 0.81
N THR A 349 -14.11 0.40 0.20
CA THR A 349 -14.23 -0.90 0.88
C THR A 349 -13.57 -1.97 0.01
N ILE A 350 -12.24 -2.05 0.13
CA ILE A 350 -11.39 -3.04 -0.55
C ILE A 350 -10.66 -3.91 0.47
N ARG A 351 -10.38 -5.18 0.15
CA ARG A 351 -9.65 -6.10 1.04
C ARG A 351 -8.16 -6.19 0.69
N SER A 352 -7.81 -6.03 -0.58
CA SER A 352 -6.44 -6.05 -1.07
C SER A 352 -6.15 -4.81 -1.91
N PHE A 353 -4.95 -4.26 -1.78
CA PHE A 353 -4.47 -3.12 -2.56
C PHE A 353 -3.08 -3.36 -3.13
N THR A 354 -2.99 -3.32 -4.46
CA THR A 354 -1.75 -3.26 -5.24
C THR A 354 -1.72 -1.94 -5.98
N SER A 355 -0.60 -1.21 -5.89
CA SER A 355 -0.51 0.11 -6.49
C SER A 355 0.87 0.44 -7.02
N VAL A 356 0.90 1.07 -8.20
CA VAL A 356 2.09 1.61 -8.84
C VAL A 356 1.84 3.06 -9.22
N ASN A 357 2.74 3.95 -8.81
CA ASN A 357 2.82 5.29 -9.37
C ASN A 357 4.23 5.60 -9.85
N THR A 358 4.34 5.96 -11.13
CA THR A 358 5.64 6.23 -11.77
C THR A 358 6.06 7.70 -11.73
N GLY A 359 5.15 8.60 -11.34
CA GLY A 359 5.38 10.04 -11.28
C GLY A 359 5.70 10.60 -9.90
N ALA A 360 5.59 11.93 -9.79
CA ALA A 360 5.87 12.68 -8.57
C ALA A 360 4.64 12.86 -7.65
N GLY A 361 3.42 12.56 -8.14
CA GLY A 361 2.21 12.64 -7.32
C GLY A 361 2.14 11.53 -6.27
N ASP A 362 1.35 11.75 -5.23
CA ASP A 362 1.21 10.82 -4.10
C ASP A 362 0.32 9.62 -4.43
N ILE A 363 0.45 8.53 -3.68
CA ILE A 363 -0.56 7.47 -3.59
C ILE A 363 -1.29 7.68 -2.27
N VAL A 364 -2.59 7.99 -2.33
CA VAL A 364 -3.42 8.24 -1.16
C VAL A 364 -4.66 7.36 -1.21
N LEU A 365 -4.88 6.58 -0.15
CA LEU A 365 -6.03 5.69 -0.01
C LEU A 365 -6.67 5.87 1.37
N ASN A 366 -7.98 6.05 1.38
CA ASN A 366 -8.83 5.94 2.55
C ASN A 366 -9.77 4.74 2.38
N ASN A 367 -9.71 3.78 3.29
CA ASN A 367 -10.45 2.53 3.22
C ASN A 367 -11.16 2.23 4.54
N THR A 368 -12.27 1.50 4.47
CA THR A 368 -13.16 1.22 5.62
C THR A 368 -13.37 -0.29 5.86
N ALA A 369 -12.59 -1.14 5.20
CA ALA A 369 -12.69 -2.59 5.37
C ALA A 369 -11.99 -3.05 6.66
N GLY A 370 -12.64 -3.91 7.46
CA GLY A 370 -12.11 -4.34 8.76
C GLY A 370 -10.68 -4.90 8.76
N VAL A 371 -10.21 -5.43 7.62
CA VAL A 371 -8.78 -5.62 7.36
C VAL A 371 -8.47 -5.24 5.91
N LEU A 372 -7.35 -4.56 5.71
CA LEU A 372 -6.77 -4.27 4.40
C LEU A 372 -5.36 -4.86 4.29
N ASP A 373 -5.17 -5.72 3.29
CA ASP A 373 -3.87 -6.25 2.89
C ASP A 373 -3.23 -5.32 1.84
N LEU A 374 -2.06 -4.77 2.16
CA LEU A 374 -1.23 -3.98 1.25
C LEU A 374 -0.21 -4.93 0.62
N GLU A 375 -0.56 -5.48 -0.55
CA GLU A 375 0.21 -6.51 -1.25
C GLU A 375 1.52 -5.95 -1.83
N SER A 376 1.42 -4.92 -2.67
CA SER A 376 2.59 -4.18 -3.12
C SER A 376 2.25 -2.75 -3.49
N ILE A 377 2.98 -1.80 -2.90
CA ILE A 377 2.93 -0.39 -3.29
C ILE A 377 4.31 0.02 -3.79
N SER A 378 4.39 0.49 -5.03
CA SER A 378 5.61 1.02 -5.66
C SER A 378 5.42 2.48 -6.04
N GLN A 379 6.14 3.37 -5.37
CA GLN A 379 6.03 4.81 -5.53
C GLN A 379 7.41 5.40 -5.91
N ALA A 380 7.48 6.00 -7.10
CA ALA A 380 8.74 6.53 -7.63
C ALA A 380 9.14 7.87 -6.99
N GLY A 381 8.22 8.85 -6.93
CA GLY A 381 8.57 10.23 -6.56
C GLY A 381 7.74 10.86 -5.43
N GLY A 382 6.47 10.49 -5.29
CA GLY A 382 5.59 11.05 -4.25
C GLY A 382 5.62 10.30 -2.92
N GLY A 383 4.75 10.69 -1.99
CA GLY A 383 4.47 9.96 -0.75
C GLY A 383 3.47 8.82 -0.92
N VAL A 384 3.29 8.06 0.16
CA VAL A 384 2.24 7.05 0.29
C VAL A 384 1.48 7.34 1.59
N VAL A 385 0.16 7.49 1.49
CA VAL A 385 -0.71 7.71 2.65
C VAL A 385 -1.84 6.71 2.60
N VAL A 386 -1.91 5.83 3.60
CA VAL A 386 -2.98 4.83 3.70
C VAL A 386 -3.66 4.94 5.05
N PHE A 387 -4.98 5.10 4.98
CA PHE A 387 -5.90 5.02 6.12
C PHE A 387 -6.78 3.78 5.97
N ASN A 388 -6.90 2.99 7.04
CA ASN A 388 -7.87 1.90 7.09
C ASN A 388 -8.65 1.88 8.41
N ASP A 389 -9.97 1.69 8.33
CA ASP A 389 -10.75 1.28 9.49
C ASP A 389 -10.48 -0.20 9.78
N GLY A 390 -10.02 -0.53 10.98
CA GLY A 390 -9.57 -1.88 11.34
C GLY A 390 -8.08 -2.04 11.11
N ASP A 391 -7.64 -3.26 10.79
CA ASP A 391 -6.21 -3.59 10.73
C ASP A 391 -5.61 -3.31 9.35
N LEU A 392 -4.32 -2.95 9.33
CA LEU A 392 -3.48 -2.93 8.14
C LEU A 392 -2.51 -4.10 8.19
N ARG A 393 -2.44 -4.89 7.11
CA ARG A 393 -1.39 -5.90 6.91
C ARG A 393 -0.49 -5.49 5.78
N VAL A 394 0.79 -5.32 6.08
CA VAL A 394 1.76 -4.76 5.14
C VAL A 394 2.67 -5.87 4.62
N HIS A 395 2.58 -6.17 3.32
CA HIS A 395 3.55 -7.01 2.64
C HIS A 395 4.74 -6.16 2.19
N ARG A 396 4.50 -5.18 1.30
CA ARG A 396 5.56 -4.29 0.78
C ARG A 396 5.07 -2.91 0.37
N ILE A 397 5.79 -1.88 0.81
CA ILE A 397 5.70 -0.50 0.35
C ILE A 397 7.11 0.00 0.05
N MET A 398 7.33 0.46 -1.18
CA MET A 398 8.59 1.05 -1.63
C MET A 398 8.36 2.47 -2.13
N ALA A 399 8.75 3.46 -1.33
CA ALA A 399 8.63 4.89 -1.61
C ALA A 399 9.92 5.64 -1.22
N PRO A 400 11.08 5.28 -1.77
CA PRO A 400 12.39 5.71 -1.25
C PRO A 400 12.62 7.24 -1.27
N ALA A 401 11.90 7.97 -2.12
CA ALA A 401 11.96 9.43 -2.22
C ALA A 401 10.85 10.15 -1.42
N GLY A 402 9.86 9.41 -0.93
CA GLY A 402 8.65 9.98 -0.32
C GLY A 402 8.46 9.57 1.13
N LYS A 403 7.55 10.28 1.81
CA LYS A 403 7.08 9.91 3.14
C LYS A 403 6.01 8.84 3.05
N VAL A 404 6.08 7.80 3.89
CA VAL A 404 5.02 6.83 4.08
C VAL A 404 4.28 7.15 5.39
N ARG A 405 2.96 7.32 5.32
CA ARG A 405 2.08 7.45 6.49
C ARG A 405 1.06 6.33 6.48
N LEU A 406 1.09 5.48 7.50
CA LEU A 406 0.11 4.42 7.71
C LEU A 406 -0.67 4.69 8.99
N ARG A 407 -2.01 4.69 8.88
CA ARG A 407 -2.89 4.82 10.03
C ARG A 407 -4.00 3.78 9.97
N ALA A 408 -4.05 2.95 11.00
CA ALA A 408 -5.07 1.94 11.22
C ALA A 408 -5.88 2.29 12.45
N THR A 409 -7.21 2.12 12.43
CA THR A 409 -7.97 2.21 13.68
C THR A 409 -7.72 1.00 14.59
N GLY A 410 -7.39 -0.15 13.99
CA GLY A 410 -6.85 -1.34 14.64
C GLY A 410 -5.32 -1.33 14.70
N SER A 411 -4.70 -2.44 14.31
CA SER A 411 -3.25 -2.68 14.34
C SER A 411 -2.59 -2.49 12.97
N ILE A 412 -1.28 -2.24 12.94
CA ILE A 412 -0.45 -2.27 11.73
C ILE A 412 0.50 -3.45 11.86
N LEU A 413 0.33 -4.47 11.03
CA LEU A 413 1.04 -5.75 11.16
C LEU A 413 1.84 -6.05 9.90
N ALA A 414 2.97 -6.75 10.03
CA ALA A 414 3.54 -7.44 8.88
C ALA A 414 2.61 -8.59 8.47
N ALA A 415 2.34 -8.75 7.18
CA ALA A 415 1.44 -9.80 6.70
C ALA A 415 2.01 -11.21 6.97
N THR A 416 1.14 -12.14 7.39
CA THR A 416 1.48 -13.54 7.70
C THR A 416 2.05 -14.26 6.48
N GLY A 417 3.20 -14.94 6.65
CA GLY A 417 3.97 -15.49 5.52
C GLY A 417 5.24 -14.68 5.21
N SER A 418 5.37 -13.48 5.80
CA SER A 418 6.66 -12.80 6.03
C SER A 418 7.49 -13.52 7.11
N ALA A 419 7.48 -14.87 7.09
CA ALA A 419 8.24 -15.71 7.99
C ALA A 419 9.70 -15.29 7.89
N PHE A 420 10.17 -14.72 8.98
CA PHE A 420 11.58 -14.49 9.27
C PHE A 420 12.39 -15.74 8.87
N ARG A 421 13.09 -15.64 7.75
CA ARG A 421 14.25 -16.46 7.41
C ARG A 421 15.45 -15.54 7.42
N VAL A 422 16.36 -15.80 8.37
CA VAL A 422 17.58 -15.03 8.64
C VAL A 422 18.52 -15.00 7.42
N ASP A 423 18.36 -15.94 6.48
CA ASP A 423 19.37 -16.22 5.45
C ASP A 423 18.99 -15.78 4.03
N ASP A 424 17.81 -15.18 3.80
CA ASP A 424 17.33 -14.81 2.45
C ASP A 424 17.45 -13.31 2.10
N GLY A 425 18.06 -12.48 2.96
CA GLY A 425 18.02 -11.02 2.77
C GLY A 425 16.59 -10.45 2.89
N GLY A 426 15.84 -10.93 3.90
CA GLY A 426 14.39 -10.73 4.06
C GLY A 426 13.86 -9.34 3.71
N ALA A 427 12.72 -9.30 3.01
CA ALA A 427 12.12 -8.08 2.47
C ALA A 427 11.61 -7.12 3.56
N THR A 428 12.11 -5.89 3.57
CA THR A 428 11.56 -4.79 4.38
C THR A 428 10.09 -4.57 3.99
N ASN A 429 9.19 -4.43 4.98
CA ASN A 429 7.77 -4.16 4.71
C ASN A 429 7.56 -2.74 4.21
N VAL A 430 8.27 -1.76 4.79
CA VAL A 430 8.17 -0.34 4.39
C VAL A 430 9.56 0.27 4.18
N GLN A 431 9.83 0.74 2.97
CA GLN A 431 11.01 1.52 2.64
C GLN A 431 10.61 2.93 2.22
N ALA A 432 11.12 3.96 2.88
CA ALA A 432 10.73 5.34 2.63
C ALA A 432 11.83 6.36 2.98
N MET A 433 11.58 7.64 2.70
CA MET A 433 12.36 8.73 3.30
C MET A 433 12.01 8.85 4.79
N ASP A 434 10.76 9.19 5.09
CA ASP A 434 10.20 9.23 6.44
C ASP A 434 9.07 8.21 6.57
N ILE A 435 8.91 7.64 7.76
CA ILE A 435 7.87 6.66 8.07
C ILE A 435 7.08 7.14 9.29
N GLU A 436 5.77 7.25 9.16
CA GLU A 436 4.85 7.62 10.24
C GLU A 436 3.80 6.52 10.41
N LEU A 437 3.76 5.91 11.59
CA LEU A 437 2.87 4.79 11.91
C LEU A 437 1.94 5.16 13.06
N THR A 438 0.65 4.89 12.90
CA THR A 438 -0.37 5.19 13.91
C THR A 438 -1.37 4.04 14.02
N ALA A 439 -1.38 3.34 15.16
CA ALA A 439 -2.37 2.32 15.50
C ALA A 439 -3.28 2.83 16.63
N VAL A 440 -4.53 3.20 16.30
CA VAL A 440 -5.41 3.96 17.22
C VAL A 440 -5.91 3.16 18.41
N ALA A 441 -6.28 1.90 18.21
CA ALA A 441 -6.68 1.00 19.29
C ALA A 441 -5.83 -0.28 19.34
N GLY A 442 -4.96 -0.49 18.35
CA GLY A 442 -4.15 -1.68 18.19
C GLY A 442 -2.67 -1.47 18.51
N SER A 443 -1.89 -2.45 18.05
CA SER A 443 -0.43 -2.47 18.15
C SER A 443 0.21 -2.13 16.80
N ILE A 444 1.46 -1.71 16.82
CA ILE A 444 2.32 -1.75 15.63
C ILE A 444 3.18 -3.01 15.76
N GLY A 445 2.91 -4.01 14.92
CA GLY A 445 3.49 -5.34 15.02
C GLY A 445 2.99 -6.16 16.22
N ASP A 446 3.25 -7.46 16.18
CA ASP A 446 3.02 -8.38 17.30
C ASP A 446 4.11 -9.46 17.37
N SER A 447 3.99 -10.42 18.28
CA SER A 447 5.00 -11.48 18.47
C SER A 447 5.21 -12.39 17.26
N ALA A 448 4.20 -12.53 16.40
CA ALA A 448 4.27 -13.32 15.17
C ALA A 448 4.59 -12.45 13.94
N SER A 449 4.27 -11.16 13.99
CA SER A 449 4.24 -10.23 12.86
C SER A 449 4.90 -8.89 13.20
N ARG A 450 6.21 -8.90 13.54
CA ARG A 450 7.01 -7.66 13.68
C ARG A 450 7.06 -6.91 12.35
N LEU A 451 6.83 -5.60 12.38
CA LEU A 451 6.94 -4.75 11.19
C LEU A 451 8.40 -4.33 10.96
N PHE A 452 8.94 -4.64 9.78
CA PHE A 452 10.29 -4.25 9.39
C PHE A 452 10.28 -3.02 8.48
N VAL A 453 11.08 -2.02 8.84
CA VAL A 453 11.14 -0.73 8.17
C VAL A 453 12.57 -0.35 7.77
N THR A 454 12.69 0.54 6.79
CA THR A 454 13.95 1.15 6.38
C THR A 454 13.66 2.60 5.96
N ALA A 455 14.14 3.55 6.75
CA ALA A 455 13.98 4.98 6.50
C ALA A 455 15.35 5.63 6.28
N SER A 456 15.45 6.62 5.39
CA SER A 456 16.62 7.49 5.29
C SER A 456 16.55 8.71 6.21
N GLY A 457 15.33 9.07 6.64
CA GLY A 457 15.00 10.08 7.64
C GLY A 457 14.42 9.46 8.91
N ASP A 458 13.30 9.98 9.39
CA ASP A 458 12.73 9.59 10.69
C ASP A 458 11.68 8.48 10.58
N THR A 459 11.65 7.59 11.56
CA THR A 459 10.56 6.63 11.80
C THR A 459 9.83 7.00 13.09
N THR A 460 8.63 7.56 12.99
CA THR A 460 7.77 7.85 14.15
C THR A 460 6.66 6.82 14.29
N ALA A 461 6.39 6.43 15.52
CA ALA A 461 5.39 5.40 15.82
C ALA A 461 4.59 5.77 17.05
N TRP A 462 3.27 5.61 16.96
CA TRP A 462 2.37 5.70 18.09
C TRP A 462 1.36 4.54 18.02
N ALA A 463 1.22 3.82 19.13
CA ALA A 463 0.25 2.75 19.28
C ALA A 463 -0.43 2.86 20.64
N ALA A 464 -1.73 2.54 20.69
CA ALA A 464 -2.44 2.40 21.95
C ALA A 464 -1.93 1.19 22.77
N ARG A 465 -1.44 0.16 22.08
CA ARG A 465 -0.86 -1.06 22.66
C ARG A 465 0.62 -1.16 22.28
N ASP A 466 1.12 -2.36 22.01
CA ASP A 466 2.54 -2.61 21.83
C ASP A 466 3.10 -2.00 20.54
N VAL A 467 4.40 -1.70 20.56
CA VAL A 467 5.19 -1.36 19.37
C VAL A 467 6.31 -2.37 19.22
N ARG A 468 6.27 -3.18 18.16
CA ARG A 468 7.30 -4.14 17.77
C ARG A 468 7.82 -3.79 16.38
N LEU A 469 8.98 -3.14 16.34
CA LEU A 469 9.60 -2.66 15.12
C LEU A 469 10.96 -3.30 14.90
N GLY A 470 11.29 -3.50 13.63
CA GLY A 470 12.62 -3.95 13.20
C GLY A 470 13.19 -3.01 12.15
N VAL A 471 14.47 -2.64 12.28
CA VAL A 471 15.24 -1.98 11.22
C VAL A 471 16.33 -2.94 10.78
N ARG A 472 16.33 -3.34 9.50
CA ARG A 472 17.34 -4.29 9.00
C ARG A 472 18.64 -3.61 8.60
N ASN A 473 18.51 -2.56 7.78
CA ASN A 473 19.63 -1.82 7.23
C ASN A 473 19.44 -0.34 7.56
N GLY A 474 20.49 0.30 8.07
CA GLY A 474 20.49 1.72 8.41
C GLY A 474 20.11 2.02 9.85
N ASN A 475 20.23 3.30 10.19
CA ASN A 475 19.96 3.80 11.54
C ASN A 475 18.46 3.90 11.81
N LEU A 476 18.08 3.72 13.07
CA LEU A 476 16.77 4.12 13.55
C LEU A 476 16.87 5.56 14.09
N SER A 477 16.50 6.55 13.29
CA SER A 477 16.26 7.93 13.76
C SER A 477 14.78 8.12 14.06
N SER A 478 14.44 8.69 15.21
CA SER A 478 13.04 8.96 15.56
C SER A 478 12.87 10.19 16.43
N GLN A 479 11.84 10.98 16.11
CA GLN A 479 11.34 12.01 17.01
C GLN A 479 10.58 11.41 18.20
N SER A 480 9.77 10.37 17.95
CA SER A 480 9.01 9.70 19.01
C SER A 480 8.60 8.28 18.66
N ILE A 481 8.73 7.39 19.63
CA ILE A 481 8.13 6.05 19.62
C ILE A 481 7.37 5.87 20.93
N ILE A 482 6.05 5.71 20.83
CA ILE A 482 5.14 5.73 21.99
C ILE A 482 4.20 4.53 21.95
N SER A 483 4.14 3.83 23.08
CA SER A 483 3.15 2.81 23.42
C SER A 483 2.37 3.27 24.65
N GLU A 484 1.07 3.55 24.51
CA GLU A 484 0.29 4.16 25.60
C GLU A 484 -0.02 3.19 26.75
N ALA A 485 -0.31 1.92 26.43
CA ALA A 485 -0.70 0.91 27.42
C ALA A 485 0.11 -0.40 27.32
N GLY A 486 1.01 -0.52 26.35
CA GLY A 486 1.80 -1.73 26.10
C GLY A 486 3.31 -1.54 26.28
N SER A 487 4.08 -2.48 25.74
CA SER A 487 5.54 -2.44 25.68
C SER A 487 6.08 -1.96 24.33
N ILE A 488 7.34 -1.57 24.31
CA ILE A 488 8.09 -1.30 23.07
C ILE A 488 9.22 -2.33 22.96
N ASP A 489 9.36 -2.92 21.78
CA ASP A 489 10.39 -3.88 21.42
C ASP A 489 10.99 -3.45 20.08
N LEU A 490 12.25 -3.04 20.09
CA LEU A 490 12.98 -2.53 18.93
C LEU A 490 14.18 -3.43 18.63
N VAL A 491 14.29 -3.88 17.38
CA VAL A 491 15.45 -4.64 16.89
C VAL A 491 16.09 -3.87 15.75
N VAL A 492 17.34 -3.46 15.90
CA VAL A 492 18.10 -2.71 14.88
C VAL A 492 19.31 -3.53 14.48
N GLY A 493 19.24 -4.17 13.31
CA GLY A 493 20.26 -5.03 12.76
C GLY A 493 21.55 -4.27 12.47
N ASP A 494 21.63 -3.61 11.32
CA ASP A 494 22.82 -2.84 10.92
C ASP A 494 22.57 -1.34 11.04
N GLY A 495 22.77 -0.78 12.24
CA GLY A 495 22.68 0.67 12.45
C GLY A 495 22.73 1.11 13.91
N SER A 496 22.84 2.42 14.10
CA SER A 496 22.73 3.08 15.40
C SER A 496 21.29 3.48 15.69
N VAL A 497 20.97 3.65 16.97
CA VAL A 497 19.65 4.10 17.45
C VAL A 497 19.76 5.55 17.92
N GLY A 498 18.89 6.41 17.41
CA GLY A 498 18.77 7.81 17.83
C GLY A 498 17.31 8.16 18.04
N ILE A 499 16.87 8.26 19.30
CA ILE A 499 15.47 8.51 19.63
C ILE A 499 15.38 9.68 20.60
N LYS A 500 14.56 10.69 20.27
CA LYS A 500 14.35 11.83 21.17
C LYS A 500 13.40 11.51 22.31
N ASP A 501 12.26 10.90 22.02
CA ASP A 501 11.24 10.58 23.03
C ASP A 501 10.75 9.14 22.90
N LEU A 502 11.05 8.31 23.90
CA LEU A 502 10.72 6.89 23.92
C LEU A 502 9.87 6.57 25.15
N ARG A 503 8.61 6.15 24.97
CA ARG A 503 7.67 5.98 26.09
C ARG A 503 6.85 4.72 25.98
N ALA A 504 6.90 3.89 27.02
CA ALA A 504 6.02 2.74 27.18
C ALA A 504 5.41 2.72 28.58
N ALA A 505 4.14 2.32 28.69
CA ALA A 505 3.55 1.98 29.98
C ALA A 505 4.01 0.62 30.52
N GLY A 506 4.57 -0.24 29.65
CA GLY A 506 5.20 -1.51 29.98
C GLY A 506 6.73 -1.47 29.91
N SER A 507 7.32 -2.54 29.39
CA SER A 507 8.77 -2.64 29.16
C SER A 507 9.20 -1.91 27.88
N ILE A 508 10.46 -1.51 27.85
CA ILE A 508 11.16 -1.07 26.64
C ILE A 508 12.37 -1.98 26.46
N ASP A 509 12.38 -2.72 25.35
CA ASP A 509 13.46 -3.62 24.97
C ASP A 509 14.10 -3.10 23.68
N ILE A 510 15.41 -2.87 23.68
CA ILE A 510 16.18 -2.48 22.48
C ILE A 510 17.34 -3.43 22.29
N GLU A 511 17.36 -4.11 21.14
CA GLU A 511 18.50 -4.87 20.66
C GLU A 511 19.12 -4.16 19.45
N ALA A 512 20.41 -3.83 19.53
CA ALA A 512 21.11 -3.24 18.39
C ALA A 512 22.58 -3.67 18.32
N LEU A 513 23.17 -3.59 17.12
CA LEU A 513 24.62 -3.83 16.97
C LEU A 513 25.46 -2.60 17.32
N HIS A 514 25.03 -1.38 16.98
CA HIS A 514 25.85 -0.18 17.16
C HIS A 514 25.41 0.67 18.36
N SER A 515 25.79 1.94 18.37
CA SER A 515 25.54 2.85 19.49
C SER A 515 24.07 3.27 19.57
N ALA A 516 23.61 3.61 20.77
CA ALA A 516 22.28 4.14 21.01
C ALA A 516 22.35 5.47 21.77
N LEU A 517 21.68 6.49 21.25
CA LEU A 517 21.43 7.77 21.90
C LEU A 517 19.93 7.93 22.13
N ILE A 518 19.53 8.01 23.40
CA ILE A 518 18.14 8.23 23.79
C ILE A 518 18.07 9.50 24.64
N GLU A 519 17.40 10.55 24.13
CA GLU A 519 17.32 11.82 24.86
C GLU A 519 16.35 11.71 26.05
N GLN A 520 15.20 11.08 25.86
CA GLN A 520 14.21 10.84 26.91
C GLN A 520 13.63 9.44 26.79
N VAL A 521 13.62 8.70 27.91
CA VAL A 521 12.96 7.40 28.04
C VAL A 521 12.08 7.31 29.27
N THR A 522 10.91 6.70 29.13
CA THR A 522 9.99 6.37 30.24
C THR A 522 9.47 4.95 30.09
N ALA A 523 9.70 4.11 31.11
CA ALA A 523 9.34 2.69 31.09
C ALA A 523 9.03 2.16 32.50
N VAL A 524 8.37 1.01 32.57
CA VAL A 524 8.37 0.19 33.79
C VAL A 524 9.71 -0.50 33.96
N SER A 525 10.15 -1.20 32.90
CA SER A 525 11.45 -1.87 32.82
C SER A 525 12.14 -1.45 31.53
N LEU A 526 13.45 -1.29 31.58
CA LEU A 526 14.26 -0.82 30.45
C LEU A 526 15.41 -1.79 30.19
N ASP A 527 15.38 -2.46 29.05
CA ASP A 527 16.35 -3.48 28.65
C ASP A 527 17.06 -3.02 27.36
N LEU A 528 18.38 -2.80 27.45
CA LEU A 528 19.17 -2.16 26.41
C LEU A 528 20.41 -2.99 26.08
N ALA A 529 20.32 -3.76 25.00
CA ALA A 529 21.37 -4.68 24.56
C ALA A 529 22.07 -4.20 23.29
N LEU A 530 23.26 -3.63 23.44
CA LEU A 530 24.15 -3.23 22.34
C LEU A 530 25.36 -4.19 22.26
N THR A 531 25.42 -5.03 21.24
CA THR A 531 26.38 -6.16 21.22
C THR A 531 27.60 -5.95 20.32
N GLY A 532 27.62 -4.91 19.48
CA GLY A 532 28.76 -4.63 18.60
C GLY A 532 29.95 -4.02 19.31
N ILE A 533 31.11 -4.18 18.67
CA ILE A 533 32.41 -3.73 19.16
C ILE A 533 32.46 -2.20 19.23
N GLY A 534 32.84 -1.67 20.39
CA GLY A 534 32.93 -0.23 20.65
C GLY A 534 31.58 0.47 20.75
N SER A 535 30.51 -0.29 21.01
CA SER A 535 29.16 0.27 21.15
C SER A 535 29.05 1.20 22.37
N SER A 536 28.40 2.35 22.15
CA SER A 536 28.15 3.34 23.19
C SER A 536 26.64 3.50 23.41
N LEU A 537 26.20 3.33 24.65
CA LEU A 537 24.86 3.63 25.12
C LEU A 537 24.88 4.94 25.90
N SER A 538 24.13 5.94 25.41
CA SER A 538 23.96 7.22 26.08
C SER A 538 22.47 7.52 26.26
N VAL A 539 22.03 7.56 27.51
CA VAL A 539 20.66 7.93 27.89
C VAL A 539 20.72 9.24 28.66
N VAL A 540 20.13 10.29 28.09
CA VAL A 540 20.19 11.64 28.67
C VAL A 540 19.25 11.75 29.86
N ARG A 541 17.98 11.35 29.70
CA ARG A 541 16.98 11.29 30.78
C ARG A 541 16.22 9.99 30.75
N ALA A 542 16.24 9.26 31.85
CA ALA A 542 15.47 8.05 32.05
C ALA A 542 14.56 8.17 33.26
N SER A 543 13.29 7.79 33.11
CA SER A 543 12.34 7.61 34.19
C SER A 543 11.88 6.15 34.19
N VAL A 544 12.38 5.36 35.14
CA VAL A 544 12.17 3.90 35.18
C VAL A 544 11.56 3.49 36.51
N ARG A 545 10.62 2.53 36.50
CA ARG A 545 9.88 2.13 37.70
C ARG A 545 10.48 0.95 38.45
N GLU A 546 10.96 -0.08 37.76
CA GLU A 546 11.29 -1.38 38.39
C GLU A 546 12.72 -1.81 38.11
N TYR A 547 13.14 -1.84 36.84
CA TYR A 547 14.40 -2.47 36.47
C TYR A 547 15.07 -1.83 35.26
N VAL A 548 16.40 -1.75 35.27
CA VAL A 548 17.23 -1.38 34.13
C VAL A 548 18.26 -2.48 33.89
N GLU A 549 18.31 -3.02 32.68
CA GLU A 549 19.42 -3.82 32.21
C GLU A 549 20.05 -3.18 30.98
N ALA A 550 21.38 -3.08 31.01
CA ALA A 550 22.15 -2.38 30.00
C ALA A 550 23.46 -3.12 29.73
N SER A 551 23.65 -3.51 28.47
CA SER A 551 24.90 -4.11 28.01
C SER A 551 25.43 -3.35 26.80
N ALA A 552 26.60 -2.73 26.93
CA ALA A 552 27.34 -2.04 25.87
C ALA A 552 28.81 -1.92 26.30
N ASP A 553 29.71 -1.51 25.40
CA ASP A 553 31.11 -1.30 25.78
C ASP A 553 31.29 0.01 26.57
N SER A 554 30.51 1.05 26.26
CA SER A 554 30.44 2.28 27.06
C SER A 554 29.00 2.61 27.39
N ILE A 555 28.68 2.83 28.67
CA ILE A 555 27.32 3.06 29.15
C ILE A 555 27.27 4.33 29.96
N VAL A 556 26.38 5.25 29.60
CA VAL A 556 26.16 6.51 30.30
C VAL A 556 24.67 6.74 30.50
N PHE A 557 24.26 6.84 31.77
CA PHE A 557 22.97 7.39 32.17
C PHE A 557 23.20 8.74 32.85
N LEU A 558 22.90 9.85 32.15
CA LEU A 558 23.14 11.22 32.65
C LEU A 558 22.13 11.65 33.71
N GLU A 559 20.90 11.16 33.64
CA GLU A 559 19.84 11.43 34.62
C GLU A 559 18.90 10.22 34.68
N LEU A 560 19.15 9.29 35.60
CA LEU A 560 18.29 8.14 35.87
C LEU A 560 17.41 8.42 37.09
N ALA A 561 16.14 8.74 36.86
CA ALA A 561 15.15 8.94 37.90
C ALA A 561 14.36 7.64 38.14
N HIS A 562 14.42 7.12 39.36
CA HIS A 562 13.59 6.01 39.80
C HIS A 562 12.19 6.52 40.21
N THR A 563 11.13 5.92 39.67
CA THR A 563 9.73 6.34 39.89
C THR A 563 8.88 5.34 40.67
N GLY A 564 9.44 4.18 41.04
CA GLY A 564 8.76 3.13 41.79
C GLY A 564 8.88 3.27 43.31
N THR A 565 8.28 2.32 44.02
CA THR A 565 8.22 2.29 45.50
C THR A 565 9.19 1.31 46.13
N GLU A 566 9.75 0.39 45.36
CA GLU A 566 10.76 -0.60 45.78
C GLU A 566 12.11 -0.25 45.14
N PRO A 567 13.26 -0.62 45.70
CA PRO A 567 14.56 -0.27 45.13
C PRO A 567 14.67 -0.60 43.63
N LEU A 568 15.17 0.34 42.83
CA LEU A 568 15.39 0.12 41.39
C LEU A 568 16.50 -0.91 41.19
N GLY A 569 16.20 -2.01 40.48
CA GLY A 569 17.19 -3.01 40.10
C GLY A 569 18.00 -2.57 38.88
N LEU A 570 19.34 -2.71 38.93
CA LEU A 570 20.24 -2.47 37.81
C LEU A 570 21.14 -3.68 37.54
N SER A 571 21.20 -4.10 36.28
CA SER A 571 22.18 -5.05 35.76
C SER A 571 22.94 -4.38 34.62
N ILE A 572 24.23 -4.07 34.84
CA ILE A 572 25.08 -3.40 33.85
C ILE A 572 26.29 -4.27 33.54
N THR A 573 26.44 -4.65 32.28
CA THR A 573 27.55 -5.50 31.79
C THR A 573 28.15 -4.97 30.50
N GLY A 574 29.23 -5.61 30.03
CA GLY A 574 29.74 -5.35 28.69
C GLY A 574 28.79 -5.86 27.60
N GLY A 575 28.85 -5.21 26.44
CA GLY A 575 28.07 -5.57 25.26
C GLY A 575 28.80 -6.56 24.37
N SER A 576 29.97 -6.16 23.84
CA SER A 576 30.79 -7.02 22.98
C SER A 576 31.62 -8.04 23.75
N ARG A 577 31.81 -7.81 25.05
CA ARG A 577 32.53 -8.66 26.02
C ARG A 577 31.73 -8.73 27.31
N SER A 578 32.11 -9.59 28.25
CA SER A 578 31.44 -9.66 29.56
C SER A 578 31.57 -8.37 30.39
N MET A 579 32.65 -7.61 30.21
CA MET A 579 32.97 -6.39 30.97
C MET A 579 32.85 -5.17 30.06
N ALA A 580 32.11 -4.15 30.52
CA ALA A 580 32.05 -2.85 29.86
C ALA A 580 33.36 -2.09 30.07
N ASP A 581 33.82 -1.31 29.09
CA ASP A 581 35.02 -0.48 29.22
C ASP A 581 34.77 0.70 30.17
N THR A 582 33.58 1.31 30.11
CA THR A 582 33.21 2.44 30.97
C THR A 582 31.72 2.44 31.29
N VAL A 583 31.40 2.61 32.57
CA VAL A 583 30.02 2.81 33.05
C VAL A 583 29.94 4.10 33.85
N ALA A 584 29.03 4.99 33.49
CA ALA A 584 28.71 6.19 34.26
C ALA A 584 27.21 6.26 34.52
N VAL A 585 26.80 6.27 35.79
CA VAL A 585 25.38 6.34 36.19
C VAL A 585 25.18 7.46 37.18
N TYR A 586 24.35 8.43 36.79
CA TYR A 586 23.89 9.53 37.65
C TYR A 586 22.42 9.30 37.96
N ALA A 587 22.11 8.89 39.18
CA ALA A 587 20.78 8.41 39.52
C ALA A 587 20.15 9.11 40.72
N THR A 588 18.82 9.12 40.78
CA THR A 588 18.04 9.63 41.91
C THR A 588 16.94 8.64 42.28
N SER A 589 16.75 8.43 43.58
CA SER A 589 15.69 7.56 44.09
C SER A 589 15.36 7.88 45.54
N ASP A 590 14.08 7.75 45.88
CA ASP A 590 13.59 7.80 47.27
C ASP A 590 13.47 6.40 47.91
N ALA A 591 13.40 5.32 47.12
CA ALA A 591 13.29 3.94 47.61
C ALA A 591 14.63 3.18 47.61
N GLY A 592 15.69 3.78 47.05
CA GLY A 592 17.01 3.16 46.93
C GLY A 592 17.27 2.56 45.55
N ILE A 593 18.51 2.13 45.35
CA ILE A 593 19.00 1.53 44.10
C ILE A 593 19.82 0.28 44.44
N ALA A 594 19.57 -0.81 43.71
CA ALA A 594 20.29 -2.06 43.84
C ALA A 594 20.91 -2.46 42.49
N PHE A 595 22.23 -2.41 42.39
CA PHE A 595 22.98 -3.07 41.33
C PHE A 595 23.01 -4.57 41.62
N ASP A 596 22.12 -5.32 40.97
CA ASP A 596 22.14 -6.78 41.00
C ASP A 596 23.42 -7.31 40.35
N ARG A 597 23.88 -6.65 39.29
CA ARG A 597 25.14 -6.95 38.62
C ARG A 597 25.80 -5.68 38.08
N LEU A 598 27.09 -5.52 38.32
CA LEU A 598 27.92 -4.47 37.71
C LEU A 598 29.25 -5.09 37.27
N VAL A 599 29.50 -5.13 35.96
CA VAL A 599 30.74 -5.67 35.39
C VAL A 599 31.36 -4.64 34.46
N ALA A 600 32.35 -3.89 34.97
CA ALA A 600 32.96 -2.79 34.23
C ALA A 600 34.46 -2.63 34.55
N ASP A 601 35.23 -2.18 33.57
CA ASP A 601 36.65 -1.86 33.73
C ASP A 601 36.82 -0.54 34.48
N LEU A 602 36.13 0.50 34.02
CA LEU A 602 35.96 1.76 34.73
C LEU A 602 34.49 1.99 35.06
N SER A 603 34.19 2.34 36.31
CA SER A 603 32.84 2.77 36.67
C SER A 603 32.81 4.04 37.53
N PHE A 604 31.82 4.88 37.28
CA PHE A 604 31.50 6.08 38.03
C PHE A 604 30.00 6.11 38.34
N ILE A 605 29.64 5.83 39.58
CA ILE A 605 28.25 5.75 40.03
C ILE A 605 28.03 6.86 41.05
N ASP A 606 27.24 7.88 40.69
CA ASP A 606 26.80 8.93 41.61
C ASP A 606 25.28 8.87 41.73
N ALA A 607 24.82 8.25 42.82
CA ALA A 607 23.39 8.09 43.08
C ALA A 607 22.98 8.92 44.29
N ARG A 608 22.04 9.85 44.10
CA ARG A 608 21.46 10.64 45.21
C ARG A 608 20.40 9.84 45.96
N VAL A 609 20.82 8.74 46.57
CA VAL A 609 19.98 7.79 47.31
C VAL A 609 20.49 7.58 48.73
N ASP A 610 19.62 7.07 49.59
CA ASP A 610 20.01 6.64 50.93
C ASP A 610 20.63 5.24 50.86
N ASP A 611 19.86 4.25 50.39
CA ASP A 611 20.32 2.88 50.18
C ASP A 611 20.84 2.67 48.75
N LEU A 612 22.13 2.38 48.63
CA LEU A 612 22.80 1.98 47.39
C LEU A 612 23.47 0.62 47.60
N LEU A 613 22.87 -0.41 47.02
CA LEU A 613 23.29 -1.79 47.18
C LEU A 613 23.97 -2.27 45.91
N PHE A 614 25.11 -2.94 46.05
CA PHE A 614 25.76 -3.66 44.97
C PHE A 614 25.90 -5.13 45.39
N ARG A 615 25.19 -6.02 44.70
CA ARG A 615 25.12 -7.45 45.09
C ARG A 615 26.21 -8.28 44.44
N GLN A 616 26.51 -8.01 43.18
CA GLN A 616 27.58 -8.69 42.44
C GLN A 616 28.34 -7.69 41.57
N VAL A 617 29.54 -7.31 42.01
CA VAL A 617 30.39 -6.35 41.30
C VAL A 617 31.69 -7.01 40.86
N ILE A 618 32.10 -6.75 39.62
CA ILE A 618 33.43 -7.05 39.12
C ILE A 618 33.99 -5.76 38.52
N VAL A 619 35.12 -5.30 39.06
CA VAL A 619 35.82 -4.10 38.61
C VAL A 619 37.12 -4.51 37.92
N GLY A 620 37.38 -3.97 36.72
CA GLY A 620 38.65 -4.18 36.04
C GLY A 620 39.75 -3.32 36.65
N ARG A 621 39.79 -2.03 36.29
CA ARG A 621 40.76 -1.06 36.80
C ARG A 621 40.28 -0.30 38.02
N GLN A 622 39.13 0.36 37.95
CA GLN A 622 38.68 1.25 39.02
C GLN A 622 37.16 1.49 39.01
N ALA A 623 36.58 1.65 40.19
CA ALA A 623 35.21 2.09 40.37
C ALA A 623 35.13 3.20 41.42
N GLU A 624 34.41 4.28 41.13
CA GLU A 624 33.97 5.26 42.10
C GLU A 624 32.46 5.12 42.29
N MET A 625 32.02 4.91 43.53
CA MET A 625 30.62 4.68 43.87
C MET A 625 30.21 5.60 45.02
N ARG A 626 29.10 6.32 44.86
CA ARG A 626 28.67 7.35 45.80
C ARG A 626 27.17 7.30 46.06
N ASN A 627 26.80 7.35 47.34
CA ASN A 627 25.45 7.67 47.80
C ASN A 627 25.43 9.05 48.51
N ARG A 628 24.31 9.44 49.14
CA ARG A 628 24.22 10.72 49.87
C ARG A 628 25.21 10.86 51.04
N TYR A 629 25.70 9.75 51.58
CA TYR A 629 26.48 9.70 52.81
C TYR A 629 27.95 9.38 52.59
N ARG A 630 28.27 8.53 51.61
CA ARG A 630 29.58 7.89 51.44
C ARG A 630 30.05 7.92 50.00
N LYS A 631 31.36 8.03 49.83
CA LYS A 631 32.11 7.79 48.59
C LYS A 631 33.04 6.59 48.81
N VAL A 632 32.87 5.56 48.00
CA VAL A 632 33.70 4.36 47.97
C VAL A 632 34.49 4.32 46.67
N ILE A 633 35.79 4.00 46.75
CA ILE A 633 36.62 3.78 45.56
C ILE A 633 37.16 2.36 45.60
N ALA A 634 36.81 1.54 44.62
CA ALA A 634 37.51 0.28 44.37
C ALA A 634 38.61 0.51 43.33
N ASP A 635 39.85 0.17 43.64
CA ASP A 635 41.01 0.36 42.74
C ASP A 635 41.82 -0.93 42.71
N ASN A 636 41.95 -1.53 41.53
CA ASN A 636 42.74 -2.75 41.31
C ASN A 636 44.15 -2.47 40.76
N VAL A 637 44.48 -1.22 40.45
CA VAL A 637 45.76 -0.82 39.83
C VAL A 637 46.82 -0.39 40.87
N ALA A 638 46.37 0.06 42.05
CA ALA A 638 47.12 0.38 43.27
C ALA A 638 48.60 0.84 43.16
N GLN A 639 48.81 2.17 43.28
CA GLN A 639 50.04 2.81 43.80
C GLN A 639 49.76 4.14 44.57
N LYS A 640 48.53 4.43 45.05
CA LYS A 640 48.24 5.64 45.89
C LYS A 640 46.98 5.53 46.77
N LEU A 641 46.89 6.39 47.79
CA LEU A 641 45.67 6.62 48.59
C LEU A 641 44.74 7.63 47.90
N PHE A 642 43.43 7.40 47.93
CA PHE A 642 42.41 8.33 47.43
C PHE A 642 41.61 8.97 48.58
N ALA A 643 41.11 10.19 48.34
CA ALA A 643 40.16 10.85 49.23
C ALA A 643 38.75 10.24 49.06
N CYS A 644 38.42 9.29 49.92
CA CYS A 644 37.14 8.57 49.97
C CYS A 644 36.87 8.08 51.40
N ASP A 645 35.62 7.68 51.67
CA ASP A 645 35.23 7.12 52.97
C ASP A 645 35.73 5.68 53.15
N VAL A 646 35.74 4.91 52.07
CA VAL A 646 36.24 3.53 52.00
C VAL A 646 36.95 3.30 50.67
N GLN A 647 38.18 2.79 50.72
CA GLN A 647 38.96 2.35 49.56
C GLN A 647 39.07 0.82 49.56
N LEU A 648 38.69 0.19 48.46
CA LEU A 648 38.67 -1.26 48.27
C LEU A 648 39.73 -1.70 47.26
N TYR A 649 40.20 -2.93 47.43
CA TYR A 649 41.06 -3.66 46.50
C TYR A 649 40.44 -5.04 46.20
N PRO A 650 39.34 -5.10 45.43
CA PRO A 650 38.55 -6.32 45.28
C PRO A 650 39.26 -7.44 44.48
N GLY A 651 40.20 -7.10 43.60
CA GLY A 651 40.80 -8.07 42.68
C GLY A 651 39.83 -8.47 41.56
N SER A 652 39.98 -9.69 41.05
CA SER A 652 39.18 -10.22 39.92
C SER A 652 37.90 -10.95 40.34
N ASP A 653 37.76 -11.28 41.62
CA ASP A 653 36.60 -12.03 42.11
C ASP A 653 35.39 -11.09 42.32
N PRO A 654 34.16 -11.58 42.10
CA PRO A 654 32.97 -10.78 42.39
C PRO A 654 32.87 -10.48 43.88
N PHE A 655 32.46 -9.25 44.22
CA PHE A 655 32.25 -8.81 45.59
C PHE A 655 30.90 -8.09 45.74
N TYR A 656 30.42 -7.95 46.97
CA TYR A 656 29.28 -7.10 47.30
C TYR A 656 29.71 -5.82 48.02
N LEU A 657 28.92 -4.76 47.87
CA LEU A 657 29.09 -3.50 48.59
C LEU A 657 27.71 -2.93 48.92
N PHE A 658 27.41 -2.79 50.20
CA PHE A 658 26.17 -2.16 50.65
C PHE A 658 26.47 -0.85 51.36
N MET A 659 25.93 0.25 50.83
CA MET A 659 25.93 1.57 51.48
C MET A 659 24.50 1.89 51.88
N ILE A 660 24.22 1.88 53.18
CA ILE A 660 22.85 1.97 53.72
C ILE A 660 22.60 3.29 54.46
N ALA A 661 21.32 3.61 54.67
CA ALA A 661 20.82 4.91 55.14
C ALA A 661 21.38 5.39 56.50
N ASP A 662 21.89 4.49 57.34
CA ASP A 662 22.51 4.84 58.62
C ASP A 662 24.00 5.24 58.49
N GLY A 663 24.49 5.38 57.26
CA GLY A 663 25.85 5.78 56.94
C GLY A 663 26.86 4.64 57.05
N LYS A 664 26.41 3.38 57.23
CA LYS A 664 27.27 2.21 57.25
C LYS A 664 27.60 1.72 55.84
N THR A 665 28.80 1.15 55.72
CA THR A 665 29.28 0.47 54.52
C THR A 665 29.68 -0.96 54.88
N MET A 666 29.20 -1.95 54.13
CA MET A 666 29.52 -3.37 54.31
C MET A 666 30.02 -3.99 52.99
N THR A 667 31.07 -4.80 53.06
CA THR A 667 31.66 -5.47 51.88
C THR A 667 32.45 -6.71 52.28
N ASP A 668 32.61 -7.65 51.36
CA ASP A 668 33.55 -8.78 51.43
C ASP A 668 34.85 -8.54 50.65
N ALA A 669 34.97 -7.43 49.92
CA ALA A 669 36.21 -7.03 49.27
C ALA A 669 37.29 -6.65 50.31
N LEU A 670 38.56 -6.79 49.92
CA LEU A 670 39.68 -6.33 50.73
C LEU A 670 39.62 -4.80 50.89
N VAL A 671 39.56 -4.31 52.12
CA VAL A 671 39.55 -2.89 52.45
C VAL A 671 40.97 -2.40 52.66
N PHE A 672 41.38 -1.45 51.81
CA PHE A 672 42.71 -0.84 51.81
C PHE A 672 42.81 0.37 52.75
N ASN A 673 41.76 1.19 52.81
CA ASN A 673 41.69 2.37 53.67
C ASN A 673 40.23 2.68 54.02
N TYR A 674 39.96 3.20 55.23
CA TYR A 674 38.60 3.51 55.65
C TYR A 674 38.56 4.63 56.71
N SER A 675 37.44 5.35 56.77
CA SER A 675 37.11 6.29 57.85
C SER A 675 36.52 5.56 59.07
N GLN A 676 36.55 6.18 60.26
CA GLN A 676 36.17 5.53 61.54
C GLN A 676 34.76 4.92 61.59
N ASP A 677 33.87 5.28 60.66
CA ASP A 677 32.48 4.82 60.61
C ASP A 677 32.25 3.60 59.69
N TYR A 678 33.32 3.00 59.14
CA TYR A 678 33.24 1.74 58.42
C TYR A 678 32.90 0.58 59.37
N ILE A 679 32.08 -0.35 58.91
CA ILE A 679 31.75 -1.57 59.65
C ILE A 679 32.21 -2.77 58.83
N ALA A 680 33.24 -3.45 59.32
CA ALA A 680 33.59 -4.78 58.84
C ALA A 680 32.47 -5.78 59.20
N GLU A 681 32.21 -6.70 58.28
CA GLU A 681 31.38 -7.90 58.38
C GLU A 681 29.93 -7.86 57.88
N GLY A 682 29.68 -8.68 56.86
CA GLY A 682 28.46 -9.48 56.74
C GLY A 682 28.84 -10.97 56.80
N TYR A 683 28.35 -11.68 57.84
CA TYR A 683 28.56 -13.10 58.15
C TYR A 683 29.94 -13.53 58.70
N ALA A 684 30.26 -13.12 59.94
CA ALA A 684 31.17 -13.77 60.89
C ALA A 684 32.51 -14.31 60.34
N GLY A 685 33.57 -13.51 60.44
CA GLY A 685 34.94 -13.95 60.16
C GLY A 685 35.88 -12.78 59.82
N SER A 686 36.61 -12.31 60.82
CA SER A 686 37.67 -11.29 60.76
C SER A 686 38.73 -11.57 59.68
N GLY A 687 39.15 -10.57 58.90
CA GLY A 687 40.28 -10.71 57.96
C GLY A 687 40.19 -9.94 56.63
N ASN A 688 39.19 -9.08 56.41
CA ASN A 688 39.03 -8.36 55.14
C ASN A 688 39.60 -6.93 55.15
N THR A 689 40.26 -6.50 56.23
CA THR A 689 40.99 -5.22 56.24
C THR A 689 42.51 -5.48 56.21
N LEU A 690 43.26 -4.58 55.57
CA LEU A 690 44.73 -4.66 55.57
C LEU A 690 45.33 -4.53 56.98
N VAL A 691 44.63 -3.85 57.89
CA VAL A 691 45.01 -3.70 59.29
C VAL A 691 44.90 -5.03 60.04
N GLU A 692 43.77 -5.73 59.92
CA GLU A 692 43.57 -7.05 60.53
C GLU A 692 44.46 -8.13 59.89
N THR A 693 44.70 -8.05 58.58
CA THR A 693 45.59 -8.99 57.88
C THR A 693 47.05 -8.80 58.29
N ALA A 694 47.48 -7.55 58.49
CA ALA A 694 48.81 -7.23 59.02
C ALA A 694 48.95 -7.69 60.48
N GLU A 695 47.92 -7.49 61.32
CA GLU A 695 47.88 -7.97 62.70
C GLU A 695 47.95 -9.51 62.78
N ALA A 696 47.20 -10.23 61.94
CA ALA A 696 47.20 -11.70 61.88
C ALA A 696 48.53 -12.29 61.37
N ILE A 697 49.16 -11.67 60.36
CA ILE A 697 50.49 -12.08 59.87
C ILE A 697 51.56 -11.86 60.96
N LEU A 698 51.44 -10.79 61.76
CA LEU A 698 52.38 -10.50 62.84
C LEU A 698 52.15 -11.35 64.10
N GLU A 699 50.91 -11.70 64.43
CA GLU A 699 50.59 -12.68 65.49
C GLU A 699 51.15 -14.06 65.13
N ALA A 700 51.03 -14.49 63.85
CA ALA A 700 51.63 -15.72 63.36
C ALA A 700 53.18 -15.70 63.36
N ALA A 701 53.80 -14.52 63.29
CA ALA A 701 55.24 -14.30 63.41
C ALA A 701 55.74 -14.12 64.87
N GLY A 702 54.84 -14.17 65.87
CA GLY A 702 55.18 -14.17 67.29
C GLY A 702 55.59 -12.81 67.86
N HIS A 703 55.13 -11.68 67.29
CA HIS A 703 55.45 -10.33 67.77
C HIS A 703 54.25 -9.69 68.47
N GLN A 704 54.49 -8.92 69.55
CA GLN A 704 53.42 -8.26 70.32
C GLN A 704 52.83 -7.07 69.53
N PRO A 705 51.50 -6.90 69.46
CA PRO A 705 50.85 -6.00 68.48
C PRO A 705 51.12 -4.50 68.71
N THR A 706 51.50 -4.11 69.92
CA THR A 706 51.47 -2.70 70.36
C THR A 706 52.62 -1.82 69.84
N TRP A 707 53.69 -2.37 69.28
CA TRP A 707 54.83 -1.57 68.78
C TRP A 707 54.75 -1.26 67.28
N VAL A 708 53.83 -1.92 66.56
CA VAL A 708 53.77 -1.87 65.10
C VAL A 708 52.66 -0.95 64.61
N VAL A 709 51.57 -0.80 65.37
CA VAL A 709 50.54 0.22 65.10
C VAL A 709 51.16 1.61 65.10
N ASP A 710 51.98 1.94 66.10
CA ASP A 710 52.70 3.22 66.14
C ASP A 710 53.73 3.35 65.00
N TYR A 711 54.43 2.29 64.58
CA TYR A 711 55.43 2.39 63.51
C TYR A 711 54.80 2.44 62.10
N TYR A 712 53.69 1.73 61.86
CA TYR A 712 52.94 1.78 60.60
C TYR A 712 52.15 3.08 60.48
N GLU A 713 51.42 3.49 61.53
CA GLU A 713 50.73 4.79 61.52
C GLU A 713 51.74 5.92 61.38
N GLN A 714 52.87 5.89 62.08
CA GLN A 714 53.86 6.97 62.01
C GLN A 714 54.68 6.94 60.71
N ALA A 715 55.03 5.77 60.15
CA ALA A 715 55.71 5.69 58.84
C ALA A 715 54.79 6.11 57.69
N VAL A 716 53.51 5.72 57.73
CA VAL A 716 52.50 6.12 56.74
C VAL A 716 52.14 7.60 56.90
N MET A 717 51.90 8.10 58.12
CA MET A 717 51.56 9.50 58.40
C MET A 717 52.71 10.48 58.16
N THR A 718 53.97 10.08 58.44
CA THR A 718 55.15 10.93 58.14
C THR A 718 55.40 11.01 56.63
N SER A 719 55.15 9.92 55.90
CA SER A 719 55.20 9.90 54.42
C SER A 719 54.08 10.75 53.79
N LEU A 720 52.89 10.73 54.40
CA LEU A 720 51.69 11.49 54.01
C LEU A 720 51.85 13.01 54.17
N SER A 721 52.51 13.48 55.25
CA SER A 721 52.78 14.92 55.45
C SER A 721 53.83 15.51 54.48
N ALA A 722 54.58 14.65 53.77
CA ALA A 722 55.67 15.01 52.87
C ALA A 722 55.37 14.78 51.37
N GLY A 723 54.17 14.31 51.03
CA GLY A 723 53.69 14.21 49.64
C GLY A 723 54.40 13.19 48.75
N ARG A 724 54.96 12.11 49.31
CA ARG A 724 55.62 11.03 48.52
C ARG A 724 54.64 9.91 48.15
N THR A 725 54.77 9.39 46.93
CA THR A 725 53.83 8.44 46.29
C THR A 725 54.20 6.95 46.40
N ASN A 726 55.35 6.58 46.96
CA ASN A 726 55.73 5.16 47.17
C ASN A 726 56.09 4.89 48.62
N VAL A 727 55.45 3.90 49.24
CA VAL A 727 55.87 3.29 50.51
C VAL A 727 56.42 1.90 50.22
N ILE A 728 57.74 1.76 50.19
CA ILE A 728 58.40 0.44 50.14
C ILE A 728 58.57 -0.02 51.59
N LEU A 729 57.83 -1.07 51.96
CA LEU A 729 57.95 -1.73 53.26
C LEU A 729 59.16 -2.67 53.27
N TYR A 730 60.24 -2.25 53.92
CA TYR A 730 61.37 -3.13 54.24
C TYR A 730 61.12 -3.73 55.62
N ILE A 731 60.97 -5.04 55.71
CA ILE A 731 60.96 -5.77 57.00
C ILE A 731 62.42 -6.09 57.33
N PRO A 732 63.05 -5.47 58.34
CA PRO A 732 64.38 -5.87 58.75
C PRO A 732 64.27 -7.17 59.54
N SER A 733 65.02 -8.19 59.14
CA SER A 733 65.25 -9.37 59.96
C SER A 733 66.17 -9.02 61.14
N SER A 734 65.56 -8.73 62.30
CA SER A 734 66.12 -8.70 63.67
C SER A 734 67.21 -7.65 63.99
N PRO A 735 67.15 -6.97 65.17
CA PRO A 735 68.28 -6.20 65.69
C PRO A 735 69.08 -7.04 66.68
N SER A 736 70.33 -7.39 66.35
CA SER A 736 71.30 -7.86 67.34
C SER A 736 72.25 -6.71 67.70
N ILE A 737 72.06 -6.10 68.88
CA ILE A 737 73.06 -5.27 69.55
C ILE A 737 73.84 -6.18 70.52
N GLY A 738 75.17 -6.19 70.44
CA GLY A 738 76.00 -6.71 71.54
C GLY A 738 77.33 -7.41 71.25
N ILE A 739 78.28 -6.74 70.58
CA ILE A 739 79.72 -6.65 70.90
C ILE A 739 80.46 -7.91 71.44
N THR A 740 81.45 -8.45 70.71
CA THR A 740 82.91 -8.36 71.00
C THR A 740 83.77 -9.09 69.96
N GLU A 741 84.89 -8.46 69.60
CA GLU A 741 85.96 -8.90 68.70
C GLU A 741 86.62 -10.23 69.12
N SER A 742 87.07 -11.03 68.15
CA SER A 742 88.51 -11.24 67.91
C SER A 742 88.77 -12.32 66.83
N ASP A 743 89.55 -11.90 65.84
CA ASP A 743 90.64 -12.62 65.17
C ASP A 743 90.42 -13.91 64.35
N ALA A 744 91.07 -13.80 63.18
CA ALA A 744 91.88 -14.79 62.49
C ALA A 744 91.19 -15.78 61.52
N ASP A 745 91.26 -15.36 60.25
CA ASP A 745 92.16 -15.91 59.23
C ASP A 745 91.80 -17.22 58.51
N GLU A 746 92.21 -17.18 57.25
CA GLU A 746 92.56 -18.27 56.34
C GLU A 746 91.45 -19.06 55.60
N THR A 747 91.32 -18.63 54.34
CA THR A 747 91.67 -19.36 53.10
C THR A 747 90.67 -20.24 52.34
N GLU A 748 90.68 -19.90 51.04
CA GLU A 748 90.73 -20.76 49.85
C GLU A 748 89.44 -21.36 49.26
N GLU A 749 89.09 -20.77 48.10
CA GLU A 749 89.16 -21.40 46.77
C GLU A 749 88.36 -22.70 46.53
N THR A 750 87.37 -22.66 45.64
CA THR A 750 87.55 -22.98 44.20
C THR A 750 86.18 -23.09 43.49
N ASP A 751 86.02 -22.26 42.46
CA ASP A 751 85.89 -22.66 41.04
C ASP A 751 85.01 -23.86 40.64
N GLU A 752 83.99 -23.62 39.81
CA GLU A 752 84.07 -23.78 38.34
C GLU A 752 82.67 -23.70 37.68
N GLY A 753 82.57 -22.82 36.68
CA GLY A 753 82.30 -23.24 35.30
C GLY A 753 80.85 -23.45 34.80
N GLY A 754 80.48 -22.65 33.78
CA GLY A 754 80.08 -23.28 32.51
C GLY A 754 78.71 -22.95 31.89
N ASP A 755 78.52 -21.70 31.48
CA ASP A 755 78.41 -21.23 30.08
C ASP A 755 77.31 -21.70 29.07
N THR A 756 76.98 -20.73 28.19
CA THR A 756 76.42 -20.72 26.81
C THR A 756 74.90 -20.70 26.58
N THR A 757 74.24 -19.57 26.22
CA THR A 757 74.17 -18.70 24.98
C THR A 757 73.04 -19.13 24.01
N HIS A 758 72.04 -18.28 23.70
CA HIS A 758 71.93 -17.30 22.58
C HIS A 758 72.17 -17.90 21.18
N GLU A 759 71.41 -17.60 20.12
CA GLU A 759 70.78 -16.33 19.70
C GLU A 759 69.25 -16.31 19.63
#